data_AF-A0A7X0TVG6-F1
#
_entry.id   AF-A0A7X0TVG6-F1
#
_cell.length_a   1.000
_cell.length_b   1.000
_cell.length_c   1.000
_cell.angle_alpha   90.00
_cell.angle_beta   90.00
_cell.angle_gamma   90.00
#
_symmetry.space_group_name_H-M   'P 1'
#
loop_
_entity.id
_entity.type
_entity.pdbx_description
1 polymer ?
#
loop_
_entity_poly.entity_id
_entity_poly.type
_entity_poly.pdbx_seq_one_letter_code
_entity_poly.pdbx_strand_id
1 'polypeptide(L)'
;MSNKITKIQFKSLNVFIIICLLFTTNVFAVTYTYDDLGRITEADYGNNLKVTYQYDAAGNLLSSINNHASVDSDNDGLTDAYELANGLNPYNQFDAYIDSDGDGLTNLEEFNLGTNPNSQDTDGDGVLDGKDSAPLDPTLGGVKSTIDFNGDGLADILLRNESTGQWYLYGINTDLSLASWGGVGLTTDSSWTVQDIGHFNNDSNADVLVRHDNGRWYQFTLDGNRSVTGDVGFIGQLPASQEFEFKGLQDFDNDGLSDVLVRNSVNGSWWLYRLDGAKGVASYRSLGVTTNQDWVFEGLSDLNNDGYVDVLLRHNTNGAWYVNHLDANGDVLSSSGGLGLSRNSDWQVKRIIDMNGDGVVDLLLQHENSYAYEAVALNLNRTERAAGSHSLSAGIPQDADWVLQQVSDYNQDGKVDLLLRHKGDGRWKGFLLNGQGNLVSGSGNVGMTSDISWYVVPNEFDEEEEQATPDDFNSDGNADVLLRNTGSGAWYLYHLNGARGFASGSGGVGLPGSTDWELQAKADFNGDGHLDVLLRNNVNGAWHISHLDGSRGLASGSGGVGMTRSLDYEFKAAADFNGDGNVDVLVRHKTNGVWWVYHLDGSRVIMGDSGGLPLTRNVDYKFQGVGDFNGDDSPDVLVRHSGNGYWYLFQLNGARSLAAGSGGISLTRSLDYEFKAIADFNDDGELDILTRNMVNGSWFLYHLDGTRRFAAGSGAVRITTNQNFEFVSANDFNGDGHTDVLIRNATTGTWWLSHLNGALGAATGSGGIGMTVDTNWVYQ
;
A
#
# COMPACT_ATOMS: atom_id res chain seq x y z
N MET A 1 37.64 2.59 63.94
CA MET A 1 37.14 3.98 64.14
C MET A 1 36.17 4.24 62.98
N SER A 2 34.89 3.91 63.11
CA SER A 2 33.83 4.63 63.84
C SER A 2 33.44 5.97 63.20
N ASN A 3 32.13 6.06 62.94
CA ASN A 3 31.24 7.23 62.84
C ASN A 3 30.98 7.78 61.43
N LYS A 4 29.75 7.73 60.90
CA LYS A 4 28.44 8.28 61.32
C LYS A 4 28.37 9.81 61.35
N ILE A 5 27.52 10.34 60.44
CA ILE A 5 26.54 11.45 60.59
C ILE A 5 27.22 12.84 60.77
N THR A 6 26.93 13.93 60.05
CA THR A 6 25.63 14.64 59.96
C THR A 6 25.74 15.85 59.02
N LYS A 7 24.61 16.18 58.36
CA LYS A 7 24.25 17.42 57.67
C LYS A 7 25.00 18.69 58.08
N ILE A 8 25.39 19.49 57.09
CA ILE A 8 25.25 20.95 57.14
C ILE A 8 24.52 21.39 55.88
N GLN A 9 23.38 22.06 56.07
CA GLN A 9 22.64 22.76 55.02
C GLN A 9 23.46 23.93 54.49
N PHE A 10 23.49 24.11 53.17
CA PHE A 10 23.68 25.43 52.57
C PHE A 10 22.52 25.71 51.61
N LYS A 11 21.77 26.75 51.97
CA LYS A 11 20.78 27.41 51.12
C LYS A 11 21.50 27.94 49.87
N SER A 12 20.82 27.78 48.72
CA SER A 12 21.14 28.32 47.40
C SER A 12 22.55 27.99 46.86
N LEU A 13 22.66 26.97 46.01
CA LEU A 13 23.65 26.97 44.93
C LEU A 13 23.26 26.01 43.80
N ASN A 14 23.29 26.52 42.57
CA ASN A 14 23.24 25.76 41.32
C ASN A 14 24.34 24.68 41.33
N VAL A 15 23.99 23.42 41.11
CA VAL A 15 24.94 22.30 41.08
C VAL A 15 25.27 21.97 39.62
N PHE A 16 26.53 22.15 39.23
CA PHE A 16 27.10 21.63 37.98
C PHE A 16 27.59 20.20 38.20
N ILE A 17 27.11 19.24 37.40
CA ILE A 17 27.66 17.88 37.33
C ILE A 17 28.33 17.72 35.96
N ILE A 18 29.65 17.48 35.96
CA ILE A 18 30.44 17.17 34.75
C ILE A 18 30.63 15.65 34.70
N ILE A 19 30.11 15.00 33.65
CA ILE A 19 30.47 13.62 33.30
C ILE A 19 31.39 13.69 32.08
N CYS A 20 32.66 13.35 32.26
CA CYS A 20 33.63 13.20 31.18
C CYS A 20 33.79 11.72 30.82
N LEU A 21 33.44 11.33 29.60
CA LEU A 21 34.00 10.19 28.87
C LEU A 21 34.19 10.60 27.40
N LEU A 22 35.27 10.10 26.80
CA LEU A 22 36.01 10.68 25.68
C LEU A 22 35.34 10.51 24.30
N PHE A 23 35.63 11.50 23.44
CA PHE A 23 35.45 11.63 21.98
C PHE A 23 34.29 12.50 21.47
N THR A 24 34.69 13.51 20.70
CA THR A 24 33.93 14.57 19.99
C THR A 24 33.48 15.79 20.82
N THR A 25 33.68 16.96 20.22
CA THR A 25 33.47 18.29 20.81
C THR A 25 32.00 18.70 20.67
N ASN A 26 31.20 18.50 21.72
CA ASN A 26 30.06 19.35 22.08
C ASN A 26 29.72 19.07 23.56
N VAL A 27 30.02 20.00 24.45
CA VAL A 27 29.65 19.89 25.87
C VAL A 27 28.28 20.55 26.03
N PHE A 28 27.23 19.75 26.16
CA PHE A 28 25.90 20.25 26.53
C PHE A 28 25.78 20.33 28.06
N ALA A 29 25.49 21.52 28.58
CA ALA A 29 25.29 21.76 30.00
C ALA A 29 23.78 21.78 30.31
N VAL A 30 23.33 20.87 31.18
CA VAL A 30 21.92 20.82 31.62
C VAL A 30 21.73 21.65 32.89
N THR A 31 20.79 22.57 32.85
CA THR A 31 20.41 23.45 33.96
C THR A 31 19.10 22.98 34.55
N TYR A 32 19.09 22.61 35.84
CA TYR A 32 17.88 22.20 36.54
C TYR A 32 17.35 23.33 37.43
N THR A 33 16.04 23.59 37.35
CA THR A 33 15.31 24.51 38.21
C THR A 33 14.45 23.71 39.18
N TYR A 34 14.35 24.20 40.41
CA TYR A 34 13.62 23.53 41.49
C TYR A 34 12.61 24.48 42.15
N ASP A 35 11.52 23.93 42.69
CA ASP A 35 10.58 24.69 43.53
C ASP A 35 11.08 24.86 44.99
N ASP A 36 10.30 25.61 45.79
CA ASP A 36 10.57 25.87 47.20
C ASP A 36 10.59 24.61 48.08
N LEU A 37 10.08 23.48 47.57
CA LEU A 37 10.09 22.17 48.21
C LEU A 37 11.27 21.29 47.73
N GLY A 38 12.12 21.80 46.83
CA GLY A 38 13.31 21.13 46.32
C GLY A 38 13.04 20.10 45.23
N ARG A 39 11.87 20.14 44.59
CA ARG A 39 11.49 19.26 43.47
C ARG A 39 11.83 19.92 42.15
N ILE A 40 12.28 19.14 41.17
CA ILE A 40 12.66 19.66 39.85
C ILE A 40 11.40 20.19 39.17
N THR A 41 11.37 21.45 38.78
CA THR A 41 10.27 22.06 38.01
C THR A 41 10.64 22.29 36.56
N GLU A 42 11.93 22.37 36.24
CA GLU A 42 12.41 22.50 34.86
C GLU A 42 13.79 21.84 34.70
N ALA A 43 14.02 21.15 33.59
CA ALA A 43 15.35 20.74 33.13
C ALA A 43 15.58 21.37 31.74
N ASP A 44 16.59 22.24 31.62
CA ASP A 44 16.95 22.96 30.40
C ASP A 44 18.30 22.46 29.88
N TYR A 45 18.30 21.86 28.70
CA TYR A 45 19.47 21.20 28.11
C TYR A 45 20.19 22.11 27.09
N GLY A 46 19.72 23.35 26.90
CA GLY A 46 20.16 24.26 25.83
C GLY A 46 19.42 24.02 24.51
N ASN A 47 19.69 24.87 23.49
CA ASN A 47 19.08 24.77 22.14
C ASN A 47 17.54 24.63 22.12
N ASN A 48 16.83 25.40 22.96
CA ASN A 48 15.37 25.34 23.15
C ASN A 48 14.81 23.99 23.67
N LEU A 49 15.67 23.07 24.14
CA LEU A 49 15.28 21.79 24.72
C LEU A 49 15.05 21.95 26.23
N LYS A 50 13.78 21.93 26.66
CA LYS A 50 13.36 22.04 28.07
C LYS A 50 12.36 20.93 28.42
N VAL A 51 12.32 20.54 29.69
CA VAL A 51 11.27 19.69 30.25
C VAL A 51 10.72 20.37 31.48
N THR A 52 9.41 20.64 31.52
CA THR A 52 8.75 21.28 32.66
C THR A 52 7.90 20.28 33.42
N TYR A 53 8.03 20.22 34.75
CA TYR A 53 7.33 19.28 35.62
C TYR A 53 6.29 20.01 36.48
N GLN A 54 5.06 19.51 36.51
CA GLN A 54 3.97 20.02 37.34
C GLN A 54 3.55 19.00 38.39
N TYR A 55 3.32 19.45 39.63
CA TYR A 55 2.94 18.60 40.76
C TYR A 55 1.63 19.07 41.39
N ASP A 56 0.89 18.15 42.00
CA ASP A 56 -0.26 18.47 42.83
C ASP A 56 0.16 19.02 44.21
N ALA A 57 -0.82 19.47 44.98
CA ALA A 57 -0.62 19.97 46.34
C ALA A 57 -0.18 18.88 47.33
N ALA A 58 -0.33 17.60 46.99
CA ALA A 58 0.06 16.45 47.82
C ALA A 58 1.49 15.95 47.52
N GLY A 59 2.11 16.39 46.43
CA GLY A 59 3.47 16.03 46.05
C GLY A 59 3.59 15.14 44.81
N ASN A 60 2.49 14.70 44.22
CA ASN A 60 2.50 13.77 43.09
C ASN A 60 2.68 14.52 41.77
N LEU A 61 3.43 13.92 40.84
CA LEU A 61 3.62 14.48 39.50
C LEU A 61 2.29 14.41 38.73
N LEU A 62 1.79 15.56 38.28
CA LEU A 62 0.57 15.70 37.48
C LEU A 62 0.87 15.59 35.98
N SER A 63 1.95 16.22 35.52
CA SER A 63 2.36 16.17 34.12
C SER A 63 3.83 16.57 33.97
N SER A 64 4.48 16.07 32.93
CA SER A 64 5.72 16.62 32.40
C SER A 64 5.48 17.05 30.97
N ILE A 65 5.71 18.34 30.68
CA ILE A 65 5.58 18.89 29.34
C ILE A 65 6.99 18.90 28.73
N ASN A 66 7.16 18.12 27.66
CA ASN A 66 8.41 18.00 26.94
C ASN A 66 8.26 18.67 25.58
N ASN A 67 9.06 19.68 25.29
CA ASN A 67 9.09 20.34 23.97
C ASN A 67 9.78 19.48 22.89
N HIS A 68 10.21 18.26 23.24
CA HIS A 68 10.79 17.26 22.35
C HIS A 68 9.80 16.62 21.37
N ALA A 69 8.49 16.82 21.52
CA ALA A 69 7.48 16.20 20.64
C ALA A 69 7.30 16.91 19.28
N SER A 70 8.12 17.93 18.97
CA SER A 70 8.04 18.69 17.72
C SER A 70 9.40 19.21 17.25
N VAL A 71 10.49 18.61 17.72
CA VAL A 71 11.82 18.90 17.20
C VAL A 71 12.06 17.92 16.06
N ASP A 72 12.38 18.51 14.92
CA ASP A 72 12.76 17.89 13.66
C ASP A 72 14.14 18.50 13.35
N SER A 73 15.19 17.77 13.74
CA SER A 73 16.56 18.27 13.84
C SER A 73 17.22 18.46 12.47
N ASP A 74 16.71 17.82 11.42
CA ASP A 74 17.19 17.93 10.05
C ASP A 74 16.18 18.53 9.05
N ASN A 75 14.95 18.81 9.51
CA ASN A 75 13.85 19.50 8.83
C ASN A 75 13.26 18.73 7.64
N ASP A 76 13.14 17.41 7.75
CA ASP A 76 12.53 16.57 6.72
C ASP A 76 11.04 16.28 6.91
N GLY A 77 10.47 16.69 8.06
CA GLY A 77 9.07 16.49 8.40
C GLY A 77 8.81 15.35 9.37
N LEU A 78 9.82 14.53 9.69
CA LEU A 78 9.79 13.57 10.80
C LEU A 78 10.23 14.25 12.10
N THR A 79 9.80 13.71 13.25
CA THR A 79 10.29 14.22 14.54
C THR A 79 11.41 13.32 15.05
N ASP A 80 12.42 13.90 15.71
CA ASP A 80 13.56 13.15 16.29
C ASP A 80 13.10 11.98 17.18
N ALA A 81 11.93 12.13 17.82
CA ALA A 81 11.33 11.12 18.67
C ALA A 81 10.74 9.94 17.88
N TYR A 82 10.09 10.21 16.74
CA TYR A 82 9.56 9.19 15.84
C TYR A 82 10.71 8.44 15.17
N GLU A 83 11.70 9.17 14.67
CA GLU A 83 12.85 8.57 13.99
C GLU A 83 13.62 7.63 14.91
N LEU A 84 13.93 8.07 16.15
CA LEU A 84 14.62 7.22 17.11
C LEU A 84 13.80 5.99 17.54
N ALA A 85 12.47 6.10 17.57
CA ALA A 85 11.57 5.01 17.95
C ALA A 85 11.51 3.92 16.85
N ASN A 86 11.66 4.31 15.59
CA ASN A 86 11.57 3.45 14.42
C ASN A 86 12.93 3.12 13.78
N GLY A 87 14.04 3.45 14.44
CA GLY A 87 15.38 3.11 13.97
C GLY A 87 15.93 4.00 12.85
N LEU A 88 15.28 5.13 12.57
CA LEU A 88 15.72 6.18 11.65
C LEU A 88 16.68 7.17 12.35
N ASN A 89 17.25 8.12 11.62
CA ASN A 89 18.33 8.99 12.10
C ASN A 89 17.94 10.48 12.12
N PRO A 90 17.72 11.07 13.32
CA PRO A 90 17.34 12.48 13.57
C PRO A 90 18.26 13.59 13.01
N TYR A 91 19.28 13.24 12.26
CA TYR A 91 20.22 14.20 11.66
C TYR A 91 20.47 13.91 10.17
N ASN A 92 19.64 13.07 9.57
CA ASN A 92 19.67 12.68 8.17
C ASN A 92 18.31 12.87 7.51
N GLN A 93 18.05 14.10 7.05
CA GLN A 93 16.82 14.52 6.35
C GLN A 93 16.39 13.68 5.12
N PHE A 94 17.19 12.69 4.72
CA PHE A 94 16.94 11.86 3.57
C PHE A 94 16.30 10.52 3.93
N ASP A 95 16.36 10.07 5.18
CA ASP A 95 15.67 8.85 5.55
C ASP A 95 14.16 9.03 5.61
N ALA A 96 13.61 10.23 5.81
CA ALA A 96 12.20 10.53 5.54
C ALA A 96 11.70 10.09 4.16
N TYR A 97 12.56 10.06 3.14
CA TYR A 97 12.20 9.72 1.75
C TYR A 97 12.61 8.29 1.36
N ILE A 98 13.11 7.50 2.31
CA ILE A 98 13.43 6.09 2.10
C ILE A 98 12.18 5.27 2.45
N ASP A 99 11.85 4.35 1.55
CA ASP A 99 10.95 3.24 1.83
C ASP A 99 11.80 2.13 2.47
N SER A 100 11.70 2.01 3.80
CA SER A 100 12.63 1.22 4.61
C SER A 100 12.32 -0.28 4.59
N ASP A 101 11.05 -0.64 4.44
CA ASP A 101 10.58 -2.01 4.40
C ASP A 101 10.16 -2.46 2.99
N GLY A 102 9.99 -1.55 2.04
CA GLY A 102 9.81 -1.84 0.62
C GLY A 102 8.35 -2.06 0.23
N ASP A 103 7.42 -1.37 0.87
CA ASP A 103 5.98 -1.55 0.71
C ASP A 103 5.31 -0.51 -0.21
N GLY A 104 6.06 0.52 -0.62
CA GLY A 104 5.61 1.58 -1.50
C GLY A 104 5.38 2.94 -0.83
N LEU A 105 5.46 3.05 0.50
CA LEU A 105 5.41 4.33 1.23
C LEU A 105 6.82 4.78 1.67
N THR A 106 7.06 6.08 1.66
CA THR A 106 8.24 6.64 2.33
C THR A 106 8.02 6.76 3.85
N ASN A 107 9.09 6.70 4.64
CA ASN A 107 9.01 6.87 6.10
C ASN A 107 8.22 8.13 6.54
N LEU A 108 8.25 9.21 5.73
CA LEU A 108 7.47 10.42 5.97
C LEU A 108 5.98 10.26 5.65
N GLU A 109 5.63 9.53 4.60
CA GLU A 109 4.23 9.22 4.27
C GLU A 109 3.62 8.33 5.35
N GLU A 110 4.37 7.34 5.81
CA GLU A 110 3.96 6.45 6.90
C GLU A 110 3.76 7.20 8.21
N PHE A 111 4.65 8.15 8.53
CA PHE A 111 4.46 9.04 9.67
C PHE A 111 3.15 9.86 9.58
N ASN A 112 2.75 10.26 8.37
CA ASN A 112 1.53 11.03 8.14
C ASN A 112 0.26 10.15 8.16
N LEU A 113 0.37 8.89 7.72
CA LEU A 113 -0.71 7.90 7.71
C LEU A 113 -0.87 7.19 9.05
N GLY A 114 0.19 7.16 9.88
CA GLY A 114 0.22 6.49 11.18
C GLY A 114 0.67 5.03 11.12
N THR A 115 1.21 4.59 9.98
CA THR A 115 1.73 3.23 9.72
C THR A 115 3.18 3.08 10.21
N ASN A 116 3.71 1.86 10.18
CA ASN A 116 5.00 1.50 10.77
C ASN A 116 6.10 1.31 9.71
N PRO A 117 7.15 2.16 9.69
CA PRO A 117 8.22 2.20 8.67
C PRO A 117 9.22 1.04 8.71
N ASN A 118 8.85 -0.07 9.33
CA ASN A 118 9.62 -1.30 9.35
C ASN A 118 8.71 -2.53 9.19
N SER A 119 7.45 -2.34 8.79
CA SER A 119 6.44 -3.37 8.62
C SER A 119 5.67 -3.09 7.33
N GLN A 120 5.91 -3.92 6.31
CA GLN A 120 5.27 -3.74 4.99
C GLN A 120 3.74 -3.83 5.00
N ASP A 121 3.16 -4.29 6.10
CA ASP A 121 1.73 -4.49 6.37
C ASP A 121 1.56 -4.24 7.87
N THR A 122 1.11 -3.04 8.24
CA THR A 122 1.07 -2.56 9.63
C THR A 122 -0.05 -3.21 10.42
N ASP A 123 -1.18 -3.51 9.79
CA ASP A 123 -2.35 -4.07 10.46
C ASP A 123 -2.49 -5.59 10.29
N GLY A 124 -1.73 -6.19 9.38
CA GLY A 124 -1.52 -7.61 9.22
C GLY A 124 -2.62 -8.32 8.43
N ASP A 125 -3.34 -7.60 7.56
CA ASP A 125 -4.45 -8.15 6.77
C ASP A 125 -4.03 -8.77 5.43
N GLY A 126 -2.74 -8.65 5.08
CA GLY A 126 -2.16 -9.21 3.87
C GLY A 126 -2.10 -8.24 2.69
N VAL A 127 -2.55 -7.00 2.84
CA VAL A 127 -2.35 -5.92 1.88
C VAL A 127 -1.27 -4.97 2.41
N LEU A 128 -0.36 -4.54 1.52
CA LEU A 128 0.75 -3.67 1.92
C LEU A 128 0.24 -2.26 2.25
N ASP A 129 0.82 -1.55 3.21
CA ASP A 129 0.31 -0.23 3.64
C ASP A 129 0.27 0.78 2.48
N GLY A 130 1.25 0.71 1.58
CA GLY A 130 1.30 1.53 0.36
C GLY A 130 0.26 1.20 -0.70
N LYS A 131 -0.45 0.08 -0.56
CA LYS A 131 -1.52 -0.37 -1.46
C LYS A 131 -2.88 -0.45 -0.77
N ASP A 132 -2.91 -0.26 0.53
CA ASP A 132 -4.11 -0.39 1.32
C ASP A 132 -4.86 0.96 1.38
N SER A 133 -6.15 0.93 1.05
CA SER A 133 -7.06 2.08 1.18
C SER A 133 -7.38 2.44 2.64
N ALA A 134 -7.07 1.55 3.58
CA ALA A 134 -7.28 1.63 5.02
C ALA A 134 -6.15 0.92 5.83
N PRO A 135 -4.88 1.36 5.72
CA PRO A 135 -3.65 0.68 6.18
C PRO A 135 -3.46 0.55 7.72
N LEU A 136 -4.52 0.81 8.48
CA LEU A 136 -4.54 0.69 9.94
C LEU A 136 -5.78 -0.10 10.41
N ASP A 137 -6.60 -0.58 9.48
CA ASP A 137 -7.84 -1.30 9.70
C ASP A 137 -7.78 -2.65 8.97
N PRO A 138 -7.48 -3.74 9.71
CA PRO A 138 -7.19 -5.05 9.13
C PRO A 138 -8.42 -5.79 8.59
N THR A 139 -9.46 -5.04 8.24
CA THR A 139 -10.75 -5.51 7.76
C THR A 139 -11.16 -4.90 6.42
N LEU A 140 -10.32 -4.03 5.83
CA LEU A 140 -10.69 -3.18 4.68
C LEU A 140 -9.70 -3.18 3.49
N GLY A 141 -8.55 -3.89 3.53
CA GLY A 141 -7.47 -3.69 2.56
C GLY A 141 -7.60 -4.35 1.18
N GLY A 142 -8.48 -5.33 0.96
CA GLY A 142 -8.68 -5.90 -0.38
C GLY A 142 -9.75 -5.13 -1.15
N VAL A 143 -9.52 -4.83 -2.45
CA VAL A 143 -10.63 -4.70 -3.40
C VAL A 143 -11.36 -6.04 -3.45
N LYS A 144 -12.25 -6.29 -2.48
CA LYS A 144 -13.25 -7.34 -2.53
C LYS A 144 -14.27 -6.88 -3.56
N SER A 145 -14.11 -7.32 -4.81
CA SER A 145 -15.25 -7.42 -5.72
C SER A 145 -16.39 -8.08 -4.95
N THR A 146 -17.52 -7.41 -4.86
CA THR A 146 -18.63 -7.78 -3.98
C THR A 146 -18.95 -9.27 -4.04
N ILE A 147 -18.89 -9.92 -2.87
CA ILE A 147 -19.01 -11.36 -2.73
C ILE A 147 -20.48 -11.77 -2.86
N ASP A 148 -20.78 -12.65 -3.81
CA ASP A 148 -22.07 -13.29 -3.99
C ASP A 148 -22.13 -14.57 -3.13
N PHE A 149 -22.84 -14.50 -2.00
CA PHE A 149 -23.02 -15.60 -1.06
C PHE A 149 -24.19 -16.51 -1.45
N ASN A 150 -24.90 -16.21 -2.54
CA ASN A 150 -26.15 -16.87 -2.86
C ASN A 150 -26.27 -17.39 -4.31
N GLY A 151 -25.34 -17.00 -5.17
CA GLY A 151 -25.19 -17.48 -6.54
C GLY A 151 -26.25 -16.92 -7.48
N ASP A 152 -27.00 -15.89 -7.07
CA ASP A 152 -27.95 -15.20 -7.93
C ASP A 152 -27.28 -14.16 -8.85
N GLY A 153 -25.95 -14.01 -8.73
CA GLY A 153 -25.14 -13.06 -9.48
C GLY A 153 -25.18 -11.65 -8.91
N LEU A 154 -25.75 -11.47 -7.72
CA LEU A 154 -25.85 -10.19 -7.02
C LEU A 154 -24.94 -10.17 -5.79
N ALA A 155 -24.50 -8.98 -5.39
CA ALA A 155 -23.72 -8.83 -4.17
C ALA A 155 -24.58 -9.11 -2.93
N ASP A 156 -23.95 -9.70 -1.92
CA ASP A 156 -24.60 -9.97 -0.65
C ASP A 156 -23.89 -9.25 0.51
N ILE A 157 -24.64 -8.96 1.59
CA ILE A 157 -24.08 -8.31 2.79
C ILE A 157 -24.05 -9.28 3.97
N LEU A 158 -22.85 -9.52 4.51
CA LEU A 158 -22.65 -10.27 5.75
C LEU A 158 -22.40 -9.31 6.93
N LEU A 159 -23.24 -9.39 7.96
CA LEU A 159 -23.11 -8.63 9.19
C LEU A 159 -22.91 -9.53 10.42
N ARG A 160 -22.12 -9.05 11.37
CA ARG A 160 -21.83 -9.74 12.64
C ARG A 160 -22.04 -8.84 13.84
N ASN A 161 -22.75 -9.29 14.88
CA ASN A 161 -22.84 -8.59 16.15
C ASN A 161 -21.66 -8.96 17.06
N GLU A 162 -20.80 -8.01 17.39
CA GLU A 162 -19.65 -8.24 18.26
C GLU A 162 -20.02 -8.47 19.73
N SER A 163 -21.20 -8.08 20.18
CA SER A 163 -21.64 -8.24 21.59
C SER A 163 -22.46 -9.51 21.83
N THR A 164 -23.30 -9.89 20.87
CA THR A 164 -24.18 -11.07 20.93
C THR A 164 -23.71 -12.19 20.04
N GLY A 165 -22.70 -11.95 19.20
CA GLY A 165 -22.16 -12.91 18.24
C GLY A 165 -23.06 -13.26 17.07
N GLN A 166 -24.28 -12.75 17.02
CA GLN A 166 -25.26 -13.12 15.99
C GLN A 166 -24.78 -12.70 14.59
N TRP A 167 -25.16 -13.44 13.56
CA TRP A 167 -24.79 -13.12 12.17
C TRP A 167 -25.98 -13.11 11.25
N TYR A 168 -25.96 -12.18 10.29
CA TYR A 168 -27.03 -12.00 9.34
C TYR A 168 -26.41 -11.84 7.96
N LEU A 169 -26.89 -12.63 7.01
CA LEU A 169 -26.62 -12.51 5.59
C LEU A 169 -27.86 -11.90 4.97
N TYR A 170 -27.62 -10.92 4.14
CA TYR A 170 -28.63 -10.15 3.47
C TYR A 170 -28.38 -10.26 1.99
N GLY A 171 -29.15 -11.16 1.38
CA GLY A 171 -29.32 -11.15 -0.05
C GLY A 171 -30.16 -9.97 -0.50
N ILE A 172 -29.77 -9.39 -1.62
CA ILE A 172 -30.31 -8.15 -2.14
C ILE A 172 -31.01 -8.49 -3.45
N ASN A 173 -32.33 -8.29 -3.50
CA ASN A 173 -33.05 -8.46 -4.75
C ASN A 173 -32.69 -7.30 -5.68
N THR A 174 -32.95 -7.50 -6.98
CA THR A 174 -32.92 -6.45 -8.01
C THR A 174 -33.82 -5.22 -7.75
N ASP A 175 -34.64 -5.22 -6.69
CA ASP A 175 -35.46 -4.06 -6.27
C ASP A 175 -34.96 -3.42 -4.96
N LEU A 176 -33.74 -3.75 -4.53
CA LEU A 176 -33.12 -3.45 -3.23
C LEU A 176 -33.90 -3.88 -1.99
N SER A 177 -35.07 -4.49 -2.18
CA SER A 177 -35.66 -5.18 -1.07
C SER A 177 -34.72 -6.31 -0.71
N LEU A 178 -34.58 -6.56 0.58
CA LEU A 178 -33.90 -7.76 1.00
C LEU A 178 -34.62 -8.96 0.38
N ALA A 179 -33.93 -9.66 -0.50
CA ALA A 179 -34.24 -11.03 -0.90
C ALA A 179 -34.39 -11.89 0.34
N SER A 180 -33.79 -11.43 1.45
CA SER A 180 -33.52 -12.21 2.63
C SER A 180 -33.53 -11.54 3.99
N TRP A 181 -34.50 -11.86 4.86
CA TRP A 181 -34.44 -11.52 6.29
C TRP A 181 -34.11 -12.77 7.10
N GLY A 182 -33.02 -12.72 7.86
CA GLY A 182 -32.82 -13.67 8.94
C GLY A 182 -31.42 -13.64 9.53
N GLY A 183 -31.34 -14.02 10.81
CA GLY A 183 -30.10 -14.56 11.31
C GLY A 183 -29.77 -15.78 10.47
N VAL A 184 -28.62 -15.74 9.82
CA VAL A 184 -28.03 -16.97 9.32
C VAL A 184 -27.69 -17.72 10.59
N GLY A 185 -28.13 -18.97 10.73
CA GLY A 185 -28.03 -19.76 11.96
C GLY A 185 -26.62 -19.97 12.53
N LEU A 186 -25.64 -19.19 12.08
CA LEU A 186 -24.36 -18.88 12.67
C LEU A 186 -24.55 -18.54 14.16
N THR A 187 -23.68 -19.13 14.97
CA THR A 187 -23.61 -19.04 16.43
C THR A 187 -23.87 -17.64 16.98
N THR A 188 -24.57 -17.51 18.10
CA THR A 188 -24.76 -16.24 18.83
C THR A 188 -23.68 -16.04 19.87
N ASP A 189 -22.43 -16.26 19.47
CA ASP A 189 -21.30 -16.21 20.38
C ASP A 189 -20.32 -15.15 19.87
N SER A 190 -20.12 -14.11 20.69
CA SER A 190 -19.31 -12.93 20.34
C SER A 190 -17.84 -13.25 20.16
N SER A 191 -17.45 -14.47 20.51
CA SER A 191 -16.07 -14.91 20.50
C SER A 191 -15.60 -15.40 19.12
N TRP A 192 -16.44 -15.37 18.08
CA TRP A 192 -16.13 -15.91 16.74
C TRP A 192 -15.63 -14.87 15.74
N THR A 193 -14.37 -14.84 15.33
CA THR A 193 -13.84 -13.92 14.31
C THR A 193 -13.89 -14.52 12.90
N VAL A 194 -14.14 -13.70 11.87
CA VAL A 194 -13.87 -14.11 10.46
C VAL A 194 -12.37 -14.31 10.31
N GLN A 195 -11.98 -15.34 9.57
CA GLN A 195 -10.59 -15.52 9.15
C GLN A 195 -10.46 -15.24 7.66
N ASP A 196 -11.39 -15.76 6.86
CA ASP A 196 -11.38 -15.55 5.40
C ASP A 196 -12.72 -16.00 4.78
N ILE A 197 -12.92 -15.70 3.50
CA ILE A 197 -14.09 -16.07 2.68
C ILE A 197 -13.63 -16.92 1.49
N GLY A 198 -14.29 -18.05 1.24
CA GLY A 198 -13.98 -18.91 0.10
C GLY A 198 -15.11 -19.89 -0.20
N HIS A 199 -14.84 -20.91 -1.01
CA HIS A 199 -15.86 -21.86 -1.44
C HIS A 199 -15.72 -23.17 -0.68
N PHE A 200 -16.63 -23.52 0.22
CA PHE A 200 -16.49 -24.75 1.00
C PHE A 200 -17.34 -25.89 0.47
N ASN A 201 -18.45 -25.69 -0.24
CA ASN A 201 -19.42 -26.77 -0.54
C ASN A 201 -19.78 -26.95 -2.04
N ASN A 202 -19.00 -26.39 -2.97
CA ASN A 202 -19.13 -26.55 -4.42
C ASN A 202 -20.53 -26.18 -4.97
N ASP A 203 -21.20 -25.24 -4.32
CA ASP A 203 -22.51 -24.74 -4.74
C ASP A 203 -22.42 -23.38 -5.46
N SER A 204 -21.22 -23.03 -5.95
CA SER A 204 -20.84 -21.73 -6.55
C SER A 204 -20.98 -20.51 -5.64
N ASN A 205 -21.52 -20.68 -4.43
CA ASN A 205 -21.66 -19.60 -3.47
C ASN A 205 -20.38 -19.45 -2.66
N ALA A 206 -20.10 -18.22 -2.24
CA ALA A 206 -19.09 -18.01 -1.22
C ALA A 206 -19.60 -18.49 0.16
N ASP A 207 -18.66 -18.82 1.02
CA ASP A 207 -18.85 -19.34 2.36
C ASP A 207 -17.86 -18.70 3.33
N VAL A 208 -18.13 -18.77 4.63
CA VAL A 208 -17.34 -18.03 5.64
C VAL A 208 -16.57 -18.97 6.54
N LEU A 209 -15.26 -18.74 6.68
CA LEU A 209 -14.43 -19.40 7.67
C LEU A 209 -14.31 -18.54 8.93
N VAL A 210 -14.65 -19.12 10.08
CA VAL A 210 -14.57 -18.42 11.37
C VAL A 210 -13.80 -19.20 12.43
N ARG A 211 -13.24 -18.46 13.38
CA ARG A 211 -12.49 -18.99 14.51
C ARG A 211 -12.99 -18.40 15.83
N HIS A 212 -13.20 -19.25 16.83
CA HIS A 212 -13.61 -18.80 18.16
C HIS A 212 -12.41 -18.53 19.05
N ASP A 213 -12.54 -17.60 20.01
CA ASP A 213 -11.61 -17.43 21.13
C ASP A 213 -11.35 -18.72 21.92
N ASN A 214 -12.23 -19.72 21.93
CA ASN A 214 -11.94 -21.00 22.57
C ASN A 214 -11.09 -21.92 21.67
N GLY A 215 -10.69 -21.41 20.50
CA GLY A 215 -9.86 -22.02 19.45
C GLY A 215 -10.62 -22.84 18.41
N ARG A 216 -11.93 -23.09 18.56
CA ARG A 216 -12.70 -23.92 17.63
C ARG A 216 -12.89 -23.24 16.27
N TRP A 217 -13.04 -24.05 15.22
CA TRP A 217 -13.21 -23.62 13.82
C TRP A 217 -14.53 -24.08 13.25
N TYR A 218 -15.17 -23.18 12.51
CA TYR A 218 -16.45 -23.48 11.89
C TYR A 218 -16.44 -22.90 10.48
N GLN A 219 -16.97 -23.70 9.55
CA GLN A 219 -17.40 -23.19 8.26
C GLN A 219 -18.86 -22.88 8.33
N PHE A 220 -19.20 -21.86 7.58
CA PHE A 220 -20.56 -21.42 7.37
C PHE A 220 -20.85 -21.51 5.90
N THR A 221 -21.40 -22.68 5.54
CA THR A 221 -21.82 -22.96 4.18
C THR A 221 -23.16 -22.29 3.94
N LEU A 222 -23.24 -21.47 2.92
CA LEU A 222 -24.38 -20.65 2.59
C LEU A 222 -25.06 -21.23 1.36
N ASP A 223 -26.29 -21.70 1.53
CA ASP A 223 -27.05 -22.37 0.46
C ASP A 223 -27.71 -21.41 -0.55
N GLY A 224 -27.28 -20.15 -0.49
CA GLY A 224 -27.90 -19.04 -1.18
C GLY A 224 -29.36 -18.74 -0.85
N ASN A 225 -29.95 -19.33 0.19
CA ASN A 225 -31.34 -19.10 0.57
C ASN A 225 -31.54 -18.94 2.08
N ARG A 226 -30.66 -18.13 2.71
CA ARG A 226 -30.72 -17.70 4.13
C ARG A 226 -30.41 -18.77 5.16
N SER A 227 -30.11 -19.99 4.77
CA SER A 227 -29.86 -21.04 5.73
C SER A 227 -28.40 -21.44 5.65
N VAL A 228 -27.77 -21.54 6.82
CA VAL A 228 -26.71 -22.54 6.93
C VAL A 228 -27.38 -23.86 6.57
N THR A 229 -26.94 -24.52 5.51
CA THR A 229 -27.45 -25.85 5.17
C THR A 229 -26.95 -26.81 6.24
N GLY A 230 -27.76 -27.00 7.28
CA GLY A 230 -27.44 -27.70 8.53
C GLY A 230 -26.70 -26.79 9.54
N ASP A 231 -26.55 -27.20 10.80
CA ASP A 231 -25.88 -26.40 11.85
C ASP A 231 -24.50 -25.83 11.46
N VAL A 232 -24.17 -24.64 11.97
CA VAL A 232 -22.81 -24.13 12.29
C VAL A 232 -21.87 -25.33 12.33
N GLY A 233 -21.15 -25.56 11.23
CA GLY A 233 -20.46 -26.83 11.06
C GLY A 233 -19.21 -26.76 11.89
N PHE A 234 -19.24 -27.30 13.11
CA PHE A 234 -18.01 -27.54 13.85
C PHE A 234 -17.16 -28.38 12.91
N ILE A 235 -16.10 -27.78 12.38
CA ILE A 235 -15.15 -28.52 11.58
C ILE A 235 -14.36 -29.31 12.61
N GLY A 236 -14.95 -30.43 13.06
CA GLY A 236 -14.60 -30.96 14.38
C GLY A 236 -13.23 -31.59 14.46
N GLN A 237 -12.61 -31.73 13.30
CA GLN A 237 -11.26 -32.20 13.12
C GLN A 237 -10.25 -31.04 13.05
N LEU A 238 -10.66 -29.81 12.73
CA LEU A 238 -9.78 -28.63 12.83
C LEU A 238 -9.38 -28.39 14.30
N PRO A 239 -8.17 -27.86 14.54
CA PRO A 239 -7.58 -27.86 15.86
C PRO A 239 -8.19 -26.75 16.71
N ALA A 240 -8.92 -27.16 17.74
CA ALA A 240 -9.68 -26.26 18.60
C ALA A 240 -8.84 -25.47 19.63
N SER A 241 -7.51 -25.47 19.55
CA SER A 241 -6.66 -24.77 20.53
C SER A 241 -6.33 -23.37 20.04
N GLN A 242 -6.34 -22.37 20.94
CA GLN A 242 -5.89 -21.01 20.63
C GLN A 242 -4.46 -20.96 20.08
N GLU A 243 -3.67 -21.98 20.42
CA GLU A 243 -2.32 -22.15 19.92
C GLU A 243 -2.27 -22.24 18.39
N PHE A 244 -3.33 -22.59 17.65
CA PHE A 244 -3.26 -22.71 16.18
C PHE A 244 -3.62 -21.44 15.43
N GLU A 245 -2.65 -20.76 14.82
CA GLU A 245 -2.82 -19.58 13.99
C GLU A 245 -3.26 -19.94 12.56
N PHE A 246 -4.14 -19.12 11.96
CA PHE A 246 -4.45 -19.14 10.53
C PHE A 246 -3.26 -18.63 9.71
N LYS A 247 -3.02 -19.22 8.53
CA LYS A 247 -1.93 -18.83 7.62
C LYS A 247 -2.31 -18.76 6.14
N GLY A 248 -3.50 -19.22 5.76
CA GLY A 248 -3.96 -19.11 4.38
C GLY A 248 -5.19 -19.95 4.08
N LEU A 249 -5.95 -19.48 3.10
CA LEU A 249 -7.10 -20.14 2.49
C LEU A 249 -6.86 -20.25 0.98
N GLN A 250 -6.81 -21.46 0.45
CA GLN A 250 -6.62 -21.71 -0.98
C GLN A 250 -7.22 -23.06 -1.33
N ASP A 251 -7.55 -23.30 -2.60
CA ASP A 251 -7.83 -24.64 -3.11
C ASP A 251 -6.50 -25.37 -3.35
N PHE A 252 -6.02 -26.13 -2.36
CA PHE A 252 -4.70 -26.75 -2.41
C PHE A 252 -4.68 -28.02 -3.28
N ASP A 253 -5.84 -28.61 -3.56
CA ASP A 253 -5.95 -29.84 -4.33
C ASP A 253 -6.81 -29.72 -5.61
N ASN A 254 -7.10 -28.49 -6.02
CA ASN A 254 -7.90 -28.12 -7.19
C ASN A 254 -9.25 -28.86 -7.28
N ASP A 255 -9.88 -29.17 -6.15
CA ASP A 255 -11.19 -29.82 -6.13
C ASP A 255 -12.37 -28.83 -6.24
N GLY A 256 -12.03 -27.54 -6.34
CA GLY A 256 -12.95 -26.41 -6.41
C GLY A 256 -13.38 -25.91 -5.03
N LEU A 257 -12.84 -26.47 -3.94
CA LEU A 257 -13.09 -26.06 -2.58
C LEU A 257 -11.86 -25.42 -1.94
N SER A 258 -12.09 -24.49 -1.03
CA SER A 258 -11.04 -23.86 -0.25
C SER A 258 -10.65 -24.75 0.94
N ASP A 259 -9.35 -24.88 1.19
CA ASP A 259 -8.76 -25.59 2.32
C ASP A 259 -8.00 -24.66 3.25
N VAL A 260 -7.78 -25.12 4.49
CA VAL A 260 -7.25 -24.28 5.56
C VAL A 260 -5.83 -24.69 5.96
N LEU A 261 -4.91 -23.73 5.90
CA LEU A 261 -3.55 -23.87 6.42
C LEU A 261 -3.43 -23.23 7.81
N VAL A 262 -2.99 -24.02 8.81
CA VAL A 262 -2.81 -23.55 10.19
C VAL A 262 -1.46 -23.96 10.80
N ARG A 263 -1.01 -23.16 11.77
CA ARG A 263 0.24 -23.37 12.52
C ARG A 263 0.02 -23.32 14.02
N ASN A 264 0.42 -24.35 14.75
CA ASN A 264 0.46 -24.28 16.22
C ASN A 264 1.64 -23.40 16.68
N SER A 265 1.37 -22.28 17.34
CA SER A 265 2.35 -21.33 17.88
C SER A 265 3.08 -21.82 19.12
N VAL A 266 2.56 -22.82 19.85
CA VAL A 266 3.19 -23.37 21.06
C VAL A 266 4.14 -24.51 20.74
N ASN A 267 3.69 -25.50 19.98
CA ASN A 267 4.48 -26.65 19.58
C ASN A 267 4.99 -26.55 18.14
N GLY A 268 4.67 -25.52 17.35
CA GLY A 268 5.20 -25.33 15.99
C GLY A 268 4.65 -26.24 14.89
N SER A 269 3.70 -27.13 15.18
CA SER A 269 3.19 -28.06 14.17
C SER A 269 2.30 -27.41 13.12
N TRP A 270 2.53 -27.79 11.86
CA TRP A 270 1.81 -27.33 10.68
C TRP A 270 0.82 -28.37 10.18
N TRP A 271 -0.34 -27.90 9.75
CA TRP A 271 -1.44 -28.76 9.35
C TRP A 271 -2.23 -28.15 8.21
N LEU A 272 -2.48 -28.97 7.21
CA LEU A 272 -3.42 -28.71 6.15
C LEU A 272 -4.71 -29.48 6.45
N TYR A 273 -5.83 -28.78 6.40
CA TYR A 273 -7.15 -29.34 6.58
C TYR A 273 -7.92 -29.18 5.28
N ARG A 274 -7.99 -30.27 4.54
CA ARG A 274 -8.83 -30.33 3.36
C ARG A 274 -10.28 -30.45 3.74
N LEU A 275 -11.10 -29.57 3.19
CA LEU A 275 -12.51 -29.55 3.51
C LEU A 275 -13.25 -30.44 2.51
N ASP A 276 -14.21 -31.25 2.99
CA ASP A 276 -14.97 -32.19 2.13
C ASP A 276 -16.22 -31.58 1.51
N GLY A 277 -16.39 -30.28 1.73
CA GLY A 277 -17.61 -29.53 1.51
C GLY A 277 -18.88 -30.01 2.20
N ALA A 278 -18.75 -30.90 3.18
CA ALA A 278 -19.82 -31.41 4.00
C ALA A 278 -19.51 -31.24 5.51
N LYS A 279 -19.08 -30.03 5.93
CA LYS A 279 -18.77 -29.66 7.34
C LYS A 279 -17.75 -30.54 8.04
N GLY A 280 -17.08 -31.35 7.26
CA GLY A 280 -16.05 -32.22 7.70
C GLY A 280 -14.72 -31.72 7.18
N VAL A 281 -13.75 -32.53 7.50
CA VAL A 281 -12.44 -32.46 6.91
C VAL A 281 -12.34 -33.75 6.12
N ALA A 282 -12.27 -33.64 4.79
CA ALA A 282 -12.09 -34.80 3.89
C ALA A 282 -10.88 -35.60 4.35
N SER A 283 -9.83 -34.86 4.63
CA SER A 283 -8.59 -35.33 5.19
C SER A 283 -7.86 -34.16 5.83
N TYR A 284 -7.29 -34.41 7.00
CA TYR A 284 -6.26 -33.52 7.51
C TYR A 284 -4.96 -34.29 7.54
N ARG A 285 -3.90 -33.55 7.26
CA ARG A 285 -2.56 -34.06 7.30
C ARG A 285 -1.74 -33.06 8.08
N SER A 286 -1.02 -33.58 9.07
CA SER A 286 0.14 -32.83 9.52
C SER A 286 1.08 -32.76 8.33
N LEU A 287 1.59 -31.57 8.07
CA LEU A 287 2.62 -31.33 7.08
C LEU A 287 3.95 -32.02 7.47
N GLY A 288 4.02 -32.72 8.61
CA GLY A 288 5.12 -33.61 8.98
C GLY A 288 6.39 -32.89 9.45
N VAL A 289 6.49 -31.59 9.19
CA VAL A 289 7.59 -30.70 9.59
C VAL A 289 7.32 -30.13 10.97
N THR A 290 7.70 -30.94 11.96
CA THR A 290 8.11 -30.54 13.31
C THR A 290 7.07 -30.20 14.36
N THR A 291 7.51 -30.46 15.58
CA THR A 291 6.91 -30.03 16.83
C THR A 291 7.82 -28.99 17.50
N ASN A 292 8.33 -28.01 16.74
CA ASN A 292 9.09 -26.87 17.28
C ASN A 292 8.72 -25.55 16.58
N GLN A 293 8.61 -24.47 17.36
CA GLN A 293 8.22 -23.11 16.93
C GLN A 293 9.19 -22.44 15.95
N ASP A 294 10.33 -23.07 15.70
CA ASP A 294 11.35 -22.48 14.84
C ASP A 294 10.97 -22.51 13.35
N TRP A 295 9.96 -23.28 12.91
CA TRP A 295 9.54 -23.28 11.49
C TRP A 295 8.51 -22.21 11.18
N VAL A 296 8.86 -21.23 10.34
CA VAL A 296 8.01 -20.13 9.88
C VAL A 296 7.59 -20.29 8.43
N PHE A 297 6.59 -19.50 8.06
CA PHE A 297 6.02 -19.42 6.72
C PHE A 297 6.86 -18.52 5.81
N GLU A 298 7.03 -18.92 4.55
CA GLU A 298 7.70 -18.11 3.52
C GLU A 298 6.80 -17.78 2.34
N GLY A 299 5.85 -18.66 1.99
CA GLY A 299 4.93 -18.40 0.88
C GLY A 299 4.17 -19.62 0.38
N LEU A 300 3.23 -19.36 -0.52
CA LEU A 300 2.42 -20.33 -1.26
C LEU A 300 2.72 -20.20 -2.75
N SER A 301 3.01 -21.32 -3.43
CA SER A 301 3.18 -21.36 -4.89
C SER A 301 3.24 -22.81 -5.36
N ASP A 302 3.01 -23.07 -6.65
CA ASP A 302 3.23 -24.40 -7.23
C ASP A 302 4.73 -24.63 -7.50
N LEU A 303 5.46 -25.09 -6.46
CA LEU A 303 6.92 -25.23 -6.44
C LEU A 303 7.40 -26.43 -7.28
N ASN A 304 6.49 -27.29 -7.74
CA ASN A 304 6.83 -28.52 -8.45
C ASN A 304 6.17 -28.66 -9.82
N ASN A 305 5.36 -27.66 -10.19
CA ASN A 305 4.65 -27.54 -11.44
C ASN A 305 3.79 -28.77 -11.74
N ASP A 306 3.10 -29.27 -10.72
CA ASP A 306 2.09 -30.30 -10.88
C ASP A 306 0.66 -29.75 -10.91
N GLY A 307 0.52 -28.43 -10.82
CA GLY A 307 -0.71 -27.66 -10.86
C GLY A 307 -1.29 -27.37 -9.48
N TYR A 308 -0.69 -27.87 -8.40
CA TYR A 308 -1.20 -27.72 -7.04
C TYR A 308 -0.35 -26.73 -6.24
N VAL A 309 -0.99 -25.98 -5.35
CA VAL A 309 -0.29 -25.02 -4.50
C VAL A 309 0.50 -25.77 -3.43
N ASP A 310 1.77 -25.42 -3.26
CA ASP A 310 2.65 -26.00 -2.25
C ASP A 310 2.92 -25.00 -1.10
N VAL A 311 3.34 -25.52 0.06
CA VAL A 311 3.69 -24.70 1.24
C VAL A 311 5.19 -24.70 1.48
N LEU A 312 5.81 -23.51 1.41
CA LEU A 312 7.22 -23.30 1.71
C LEU A 312 7.42 -22.86 3.17
N LEU A 313 8.20 -23.64 3.91
CA LEU A 313 8.54 -23.38 5.31
C LEU A 313 10.04 -23.28 5.54
N ARG A 314 10.40 -22.51 6.57
CA ARG A 314 11.79 -22.20 6.88
C ARG A 314 12.10 -22.24 8.38
N HIS A 315 13.21 -22.88 8.76
CA HIS A 315 13.58 -23.07 10.17
C HIS A 315 14.46 -21.93 10.73
N ASN A 316 13.91 -21.03 11.53
CA ASN A 316 14.54 -19.82 12.06
C ASN A 316 15.86 -20.02 12.81
N THR A 317 16.09 -21.17 13.46
CA THR A 317 17.33 -21.39 14.23
C THR A 317 18.41 -22.17 13.49
N ASN A 318 18.06 -23.15 12.65
CA ASN A 318 19.05 -24.01 12.00
C ASN A 318 19.11 -23.88 10.48
N GLY A 319 18.19 -23.14 9.87
CA GLY A 319 18.27 -22.88 8.44
C GLY A 319 17.54 -23.82 7.50
N ALA A 320 17.06 -24.94 8.03
CA ALA A 320 16.46 -25.97 7.20
C ALA A 320 15.24 -25.45 6.44
N TRP A 321 15.13 -25.90 5.20
CA TRP A 321 13.95 -25.69 4.36
C TRP A 321 13.07 -26.90 4.45
N TYR A 322 11.79 -26.69 4.20
CA TYR A 322 10.87 -27.78 3.97
C TYR A 322 9.77 -27.34 3.02
N VAL A 323 9.54 -28.16 2.02
CA VAL A 323 8.42 -27.99 1.11
C VAL A 323 7.44 -29.11 1.37
N ASN A 324 6.18 -28.72 1.44
CA ASN A 324 5.08 -29.63 1.57
C ASN A 324 4.41 -29.69 0.22
N HIS A 325 4.72 -30.73 -0.53
CA HIS A 325 4.06 -30.98 -1.79
C HIS A 325 2.72 -31.62 -1.59
N LEU A 326 1.75 -31.08 -2.29
CA LEU A 326 0.37 -31.46 -2.18
C LEU A 326 -0.06 -32.03 -3.51
N ASP A 327 -0.72 -33.19 -3.46
CA ASP A 327 -1.31 -33.77 -4.66
C ASP A 327 -2.78 -33.34 -4.80
N ALA A 328 -3.44 -33.91 -5.81
CA ALA A 328 -4.89 -33.80 -6.02
C ALA A 328 -5.76 -34.33 -4.86
N ASN A 329 -5.15 -34.83 -3.78
CA ASN A 329 -5.83 -35.20 -2.55
C ASN A 329 -5.32 -34.37 -1.35
N GLY A 330 -4.53 -33.31 -1.57
CA GLY A 330 -3.73 -32.57 -0.59
C GLY A 330 -2.98 -33.47 0.39
N ASP A 331 -2.68 -34.69 -0.03
CA ASP A 331 -1.82 -35.56 0.73
C ASP A 331 -0.39 -35.07 0.53
N VAL A 332 0.29 -34.89 1.65
CA VAL A 332 1.72 -34.61 1.68
C VAL A 332 2.42 -35.73 0.92
N LEU A 333 2.89 -35.42 -0.28
CA LEU A 333 3.50 -36.39 -1.16
C LEU A 333 4.74 -36.97 -0.50
N SER A 334 5.09 -38.22 -0.81
CA SER A 334 6.35 -38.80 -0.31
C SER A 334 7.60 -38.10 -0.83
N SER A 335 7.44 -37.21 -1.82
CA SER A 335 8.46 -36.26 -2.23
C SER A 335 8.76 -35.24 -1.13
N SER A 336 7.75 -34.89 -0.30
CA SER A 336 7.79 -33.84 0.71
C SER A 336 8.96 -34.00 1.64
N GLY A 337 9.71 -32.92 1.81
CA GLY A 337 10.94 -32.97 2.55
C GLY A 337 11.65 -31.63 2.55
N GLY A 338 12.85 -31.68 3.12
CA GLY A 338 13.76 -30.57 2.90
C GLY A 338 14.14 -30.53 1.42
N LEU A 339 14.30 -29.32 0.89
CA LEU A 339 14.83 -29.03 -0.45
C LEU A 339 16.23 -29.62 -0.74
N GLY A 340 16.79 -30.41 0.19
CA GLY A 340 18.17 -30.89 0.15
C GLY A 340 19.20 -29.79 0.38
N LEU A 341 18.72 -28.60 0.76
CA LEU A 341 19.52 -27.42 1.01
C LEU A 341 19.99 -27.39 2.47
N SER A 342 21.29 -27.61 2.68
CA SER A 342 21.92 -27.34 3.96
C SER A 342 22.32 -25.86 4.00
N ARG A 343 21.37 -24.98 4.31
CA ARG A 343 21.60 -23.55 4.60
C ARG A 343 21.26 -23.32 6.07
N ASN A 344 21.97 -22.39 6.74
CA ASN A 344 21.70 -22.00 8.13
C ASN A 344 20.64 -20.89 8.18
N SER A 345 20.19 -20.52 9.40
CA SER A 345 19.13 -19.53 9.66
C SER A 345 19.30 -18.22 8.92
N ASP A 346 20.55 -17.85 8.68
CA ASP A 346 20.94 -16.60 8.06
C ASP A 346 20.52 -16.49 6.59
N TRP A 347 20.07 -17.56 5.91
CA TRP A 347 19.58 -17.45 4.52
C TRP A 347 18.10 -17.10 4.47
N GLN A 348 17.78 -15.98 3.81
CA GLN A 348 16.42 -15.43 3.65
C GLN A 348 15.93 -15.55 2.20
N VAL A 349 14.63 -15.76 2.00
CA VAL A 349 14.00 -15.65 0.68
C VAL A 349 13.96 -14.17 0.28
N LYS A 350 14.40 -13.88 -0.94
CA LYS A 350 14.26 -12.56 -1.55
C LYS A 350 13.15 -12.54 -2.58
N ARG A 351 13.01 -13.59 -3.40
CA ARG A 351 11.93 -13.73 -4.38
C ARG A 351 11.60 -15.21 -4.61
N ILE A 352 10.33 -15.47 -4.90
CA ILE A 352 9.81 -16.74 -5.43
C ILE A 352 9.38 -16.44 -6.87
N ILE A 353 10.20 -16.83 -7.85
CA ILE A 353 10.01 -16.48 -9.26
C ILE A 353 10.72 -17.50 -10.13
N ASP A 354 10.19 -17.83 -11.31
CA ASP A 354 10.88 -18.68 -12.28
C ASP A 354 12.16 -17.99 -12.77
N MET A 355 13.29 -18.36 -12.18
CA MET A 355 14.56 -17.72 -12.47
C MET A 355 15.20 -18.25 -13.75
N ASN A 356 14.85 -19.46 -14.15
CA ASN A 356 15.55 -20.18 -15.20
C ASN A 356 14.76 -20.29 -16.51
N GLY A 357 13.50 -19.84 -16.50
CA GLY A 357 12.61 -19.76 -17.66
C GLY A 357 11.99 -21.11 -18.02
N ASP A 358 11.93 -22.06 -17.09
CA ASP A 358 11.38 -23.38 -17.34
C ASP A 358 9.88 -23.51 -17.03
N GLY A 359 9.27 -22.45 -16.50
CA GLY A 359 7.88 -22.41 -16.08
C GLY A 359 7.64 -23.02 -14.70
N VAL A 360 8.69 -23.30 -13.93
CA VAL A 360 8.61 -23.66 -12.50
C VAL A 360 9.16 -22.49 -11.70
N VAL A 361 8.50 -22.13 -10.60
CA VAL A 361 9.04 -21.09 -9.72
C VAL A 361 10.32 -21.56 -9.04
N ASP A 362 11.28 -20.66 -8.90
CA ASP A 362 12.56 -20.88 -8.23
C ASP A 362 12.68 -20.01 -6.97
N LEU A 363 13.72 -20.24 -6.17
CA LEU A 363 14.02 -19.41 -5.00
C LEU A 363 15.29 -18.58 -5.21
N LEU A 364 15.17 -17.25 -5.08
CA LEU A 364 16.31 -16.37 -4.90
C LEU A 364 16.56 -16.15 -3.41
N LEU A 365 17.70 -16.62 -2.91
CA LEU A 365 18.08 -16.53 -1.50
C LEU A 365 19.25 -15.56 -1.28
N GLN A 366 19.28 -14.92 -0.12
CA GLN A 366 20.42 -14.14 0.35
C GLN A 366 20.79 -14.49 1.79
N HIS A 367 22.08 -14.67 2.05
CA HIS A 367 22.61 -14.87 3.39
C HIS A 367 22.78 -13.54 4.14
N GLU A 368 22.26 -13.39 5.35
CA GLU A 368 22.31 -12.17 6.17
C GLU A 368 23.74 -11.72 6.50
N ASN A 369 24.56 -12.62 7.06
CA ASN A 369 25.90 -12.24 7.50
C ASN A 369 26.94 -12.16 6.38
N SER A 370 26.87 -13.08 5.42
CA SER A 370 27.84 -13.14 4.31
C SER A 370 27.36 -12.41 3.06
N TYR A 371 26.08 -12.06 2.95
CA TYR A 371 25.46 -11.43 1.78
C TYR A 371 25.62 -12.25 0.48
N ALA A 372 25.92 -13.54 0.61
CA ALA A 372 25.97 -14.46 -0.51
C ALA A 372 24.58 -14.65 -1.11
N TYR A 373 24.48 -14.61 -2.44
CA TYR A 373 23.26 -14.94 -3.18
C TYR A 373 23.32 -16.37 -3.71
N GLU A 374 22.15 -16.97 -3.77
CA GLU A 374 21.97 -18.31 -4.31
C GLU A 374 20.65 -18.40 -5.06
N ALA A 375 20.71 -18.87 -6.30
CA ALA A 375 19.54 -19.28 -7.05
C ALA A 375 19.36 -20.78 -6.84
N VAL A 376 18.20 -21.16 -6.34
CA VAL A 376 17.83 -22.55 -6.18
C VAL A 376 16.83 -22.87 -7.27
N ALA A 377 17.32 -23.51 -8.33
CA ALA A 377 16.45 -24.03 -9.38
C ALA A 377 15.66 -25.22 -8.84
N LEU A 378 14.33 -25.11 -8.88
CA LEU A 378 13.43 -26.21 -8.63
C LEU A 378 13.27 -27.01 -9.94
N ASN A 379 12.96 -28.30 -9.82
CA ASN A 379 13.07 -29.24 -10.94
C ASN A 379 11.73 -29.42 -11.65
N LEU A 380 11.70 -29.30 -12.99
CA LEU A 380 10.57 -29.69 -13.87
C LEU A 380 9.99 -31.10 -13.66
N ASN A 381 10.72 -32.00 -12.99
CA ASN A 381 10.35 -33.39 -12.82
C ASN A 381 9.73 -33.67 -11.45
N ARG A 382 8.75 -32.87 -11.00
CA ARG A 382 7.86 -33.14 -9.84
C ARG A 382 8.54 -33.70 -8.57
N THR A 383 9.84 -33.42 -8.38
CA THR A 383 10.65 -33.99 -7.31
C THR A 383 11.57 -32.91 -6.76
N GLU A 384 11.18 -32.39 -5.59
CA GLU A 384 11.76 -31.39 -4.64
C GLU A 384 13.27 -31.30 -4.49
N ARG A 385 14.01 -32.25 -5.06
CA ARG A 385 15.46 -32.14 -5.02
C ARG A 385 15.80 -30.99 -5.93
N ALA A 386 16.22 -29.86 -5.33
CA ALA A 386 16.86 -28.77 -6.03
C ALA A 386 17.72 -29.35 -7.16
N ALA A 387 17.35 -29.04 -8.40
CA ALA A 387 17.97 -29.58 -9.62
C ALA A 387 19.48 -29.41 -9.59
N GLY A 388 19.86 -28.28 -9.03
CA GLY A 388 21.10 -27.96 -8.39
C GLY A 388 20.83 -26.69 -7.58
N SER A 389 21.51 -26.54 -6.44
CA SER A 389 21.72 -25.20 -5.91
C SER A 389 22.84 -24.58 -6.72
N HIS A 390 22.55 -23.46 -7.36
CA HIS A 390 23.56 -22.70 -8.06
C HIS A 390 23.96 -21.55 -7.16
N SER A 391 25.05 -21.78 -6.42
CA SER A 391 25.69 -20.68 -5.72
C SER A 391 26.12 -19.66 -6.75
N LEU A 392 25.45 -18.51 -6.73
CA LEU A 392 25.80 -17.37 -7.59
C LEU A 392 27.11 -16.70 -7.09
N SER A 393 27.72 -17.23 -6.03
CA SER A 393 28.93 -16.74 -5.37
C SER A 393 30.14 -16.55 -6.28
N ALA A 394 30.21 -17.24 -7.42
CA ALA A 394 31.28 -17.08 -8.38
C ALA A 394 31.09 -15.79 -9.21
N GLY A 395 31.23 -14.63 -8.56
CA GLY A 395 31.26 -13.31 -9.20
C GLY A 395 30.32 -12.26 -8.60
N ILE A 396 29.25 -12.69 -7.90
CA ILE A 396 28.37 -11.79 -7.14
C ILE A 396 29.05 -11.37 -5.83
N PRO A 397 29.13 -10.06 -5.52
CA PRO A 397 29.63 -9.58 -4.23
C PRO A 397 28.89 -10.15 -3.03
N GLN A 398 29.65 -10.37 -1.96
CA GLN A 398 29.22 -10.97 -0.70
C GLN A 398 29.57 -10.03 0.44
N ASP A 399 29.01 -8.83 0.40
CA ASP A 399 29.26 -7.81 1.40
C ASP A 399 27.99 -6.98 1.62
N ALA A 400 27.85 -6.47 2.85
CA ALA A 400 26.68 -5.74 3.33
C ALA A 400 26.35 -4.50 2.52
N ASP A 401 27.36 -3.98 1.83
CA ASP A 401 27.18 -2.80 1.05
C ASP A 401 26.54 -3.08 -0.31
N TRP A 402 26.51 -4.33 -0.80
CA TRP A 402 25.84 -4.65 -2.07
C TRP A 402 24.37 -5.02 -1.86
N VAL A 403 23.48 -4.15 -2.34
CA VAL A 403 22.03 -4.26 -2.21
C VAL A 403 21.42 -4.69 -3.55
N LEU A 404 20.46 -5.63 -3.52
CA LEU A 404 19.64 -5.99 -4.67
C LEU A 404 18.72 -4.81 -5.00
N GLN A 405 18.73 -4.35 -6.25
CA GLN A 405 17.88 -3.25 -6.69
C GLN A 405 16.69 -3.78 -7.48
N GLN A 406 16.92 -4.74 -8.36
CA GLN A 406 15.90 -5.20 -9.30
C GLN A 406 16.23 -6.60 -9.82
N VAL A 407 15.19 -7.37 -10.11
CA VAL A 407 15.23 -8.65 -10.80
C VAL A 407 14.37 -8.56 -12.06
N SER A 408 14.91 -8.93 -13.21
CA SER A 408 14.21 -8.89 -14.50
C SER A 408 15.01 -9.66 -15.56
N ASP A 409 14.41 -9.98 -16.71
CA ASP A 409 15.11 -10.60 -17.85
C ASP A 409 15.77 -9.53 -18.74
N TYR A 410 16.90 -8.99 -18.31
CA TYR A 410 17.59 -7.88 -19.03
C TYR A 410 18.17 -8.29 -20.39
N ASN A 411 18.21 -9.59 -20.70
CA ASN A 411 18.80 -10.07 -21.94
C ASN A 411 17.81 -10.80 -22.86
N GLN A 412 16.53 -10.85 -22.48
CA GLN A 412 15.42 -11.48 -23.18
C GLN A 412 15.69 -12.93 -23.54
N ASP A 413 16.43 -13.65 -22.69
CA ASP A 413 16.64 -15.08 -22.90
C ASP A 413 15.63 -15.96 -22.16
N GLY A 414 14.58 -15.34 -21.61
CA GLY A 414 13.49 -15.94 -20.86
C GLY A 414 13.85 -16.17 -19.40
N LYS A 415 14.91 -15.56 -18.88
CA LYS A 415 15.49 -15.89 -17.56
C LYS A 415 15.69 -14.66 -16.71
N VAL A 416 15.56 -14.83 -15.40
CA VAL A 416 15.70 -13.71 -14.46
C VAL A 416 17.17 -13.42 -14.21
N ASP A 417 17.54 -12.16 -14.38
CA ASP A 417 18.85 -11.60 -14.11
C ASP A 417 18.81 -10.66 -12.89
N LEU A 418 19.98 -10.35 -12.32
CA LEU A 418 20.09 -9.55 -11.10
C LEU A 418 20.83 -8.24 -11.33
N LEU A 419 20.30 -7.14 -10.77
CA LEU A 419 20.97 -5.85 -10.72
C LEU A 419 21.24 -5.44 -9.27
N LEU A 420 22.52 -5.26 -8.93
CA LEU A 420 22.98 -4.91 -7.59
C LEU A 420 23.76 -3.60 -7.58
N ARG A 421 23.68 -2.91 -6.44
CA ARG A 421 24.37 -1.64 -6.20
C ARG A 421 25.11 -1.62 -4.87
N HIS A 422 26.35 -1.14 -4.88
CA HIS A 422 27.16 -0.93 -3.67
C HIS A 422 26.79 0.39 -2.99
N LYS A 423 26.32 0.38 -1.74
CA LYS A 423 25.93 1.57 -0.97
C LYS A 423 27.12 2.41 -0.50
N GLY A 424 28.23 1.76 -0.15
CA GLY A 424 29.46 2.44 0.30
C GLY A 424 30.34 3.06 -0.80
N ASP A 425 30.34 2.52 -2.02
CA ASP A 425 31.17 3.04 -3.13
C ASP A 425 30.44 3.20 -4.47
N GLY A 426 29.13 2.95 -4.52
CA GLY A 426 28.25 3.30 -5.64
C GLY A 426 28.33 2.37 -6.84
N ARG A 427 29.28 1.43 -6.90
CA ARG A 427 29.48 0.54 -8.05
C ARG A 427 28.23 -0.29 -8.34
N TRP A 428 28.02 -0.57 -9.63
CA TRP A 428 26.95 -1.43 -10.13
C TRP A 428 27.51 -2.73 -10.64
N LYS A 429 26.74 -3.79 -10.39
CA LYS A 429 27.00 -5.07 -11.04
C LYS A 429 25.71 -5.72 -11.47
N GLY A 430 25.77 -6.22 -12.69
CA GLY A 430 24.70 -6.92 -13.36
C GLY A 430 25.14 -8.35 -13.55
N PHE A 431 24.25 -9.27 -13.22
CA PHE A 431 24.52 -10.69 -13.28
C PHE A 431 23.50 -11.35 -14.19
N LEU A 432 23.97 -11.65 -15.40
CA LEU A 432 23.20 -12.36 -16.39
C LEU A 432 23.29 -13.84 -16.04
N LEU A 433 22.16 -14.48 -15.86
CA LEU A 433 22.07 -15.85 -15.43
C LEU A 433 21.66 -16.72 -16.62
N ASN A 434 22.39 -17.82 -16.83
CA ASN A 434 22.01 -18.78 -17.87
C ASN A 434 20.81 -19.67 -17.48
N GLY A 435 20.17 -19.42 -16.35
CA GLY A 435 19.17 -20.29 -15.72
C GLY A 435 19.77 -21.48 -14.95
N GLN A 436 21.04 -21.81 -15.16
CA GLN A 436 21.77 -22.78 -14.33
C GLN A 436 22.62 -22.07 -13.27
N GLY A 437 22.18 -20.88 -12.83
CA GLY A 437 22.87 -19.96 -11.90
C GLY A 437 24.36 -19.76 -12.14
N ASN A 438 24.83 -19.93 -13.38
CA ASN A 438 26.15 -19.51 -13.79
C ASN A 438 26.02 -18.17 -14.49
N LEU A 439 27.02 -17.33 -14.26
CA LEU A 439 27.15 -16.08 -14.97
C LEU A 439 27.43 -16.36 -16.46
N VAL A 440 26.64 -15.78 -17.36
CA VAL A 440 26.97 -15.79 -18.79
C VAL A 440 28.01 -14.72 -19.12
N SER A 441 28.61 -14.86 -20.31
CA SER A 441 29.52 -13.85 -20.84
C SER A 441 28.77 -12.52 -21.01
N GLY A 442 29.12 -11.52 -20.21
CA GLY A 442 28.40 -10.25 -20.14
C GLY A 442 28.13 -9.81 -18.69
N SER A 443 28.11 -10.76 -17.74
CA SER A 443 28.01 -10.47 -16.32
C SER A 443 29.24 -9.77 -15.76
N GLY A 444 29.04 -8.91 -14.78
CA GLY A 444 30.12 -8.23 -14.07
C GLY A 444 29.79 -6.76 -13.81
N ASN A 445 30.82 -5.92 -13.89
CA ASN A 445 30.63 -4.48 -13.71
C ASN A 445 29.70 -3.97 -14.82
N VAL A 446 28.57 -3.40 -14.44
CA VAL A 446 27.80 -2.58 -15.35
C VAL A 446 28.55 -1.26 -15.47
N GLY A 447 28.74 -0.75 -16.68
CA GLY A 447 29.35 0.56 -16.92
C GLY A 447 28.47 1.74 -16.50
N MET A 448 27.72 1.58 -15.41
CA MET A 448 26.98 2.61 -14.70
C MET A 448 27.91 3.36 -13.73
N THR A 449 27.48 4.57 -13.37
CA THR A 449 28.21 5.42 -12.44
C THR A 449 28.44 4.75 -11.09
N SER A 450 29.69 4.72 -10.63
CA SER A 450 30.07 4.19 -9.32
C SER A 450 30.20 5.29 -8.27
N ASP A 451 29.39 6.32 -8.33
CA ASP A 451 29.42 7.39 -7.33
C ASP A 451 28.20 7.18 -6.42
N ILE A 452 28.44 7.09 -5.10
CA ILE A 452 27.39 6.88 -4.10
C ILE A 452 26.38 8.02 -4.07
N SER A 453 26.78 9.18 -4.58
CA SER A 453 25.90 10.32 -4.71
C SER A 453 24.82 10.04 -5.75
N TRP A 454 24.84 8.96 -6.53
CA TRP A 454 23.71 8.60 -7.40
C TRP A 454 22.63 7.81 -6.64
N TYR A 455 21.38 7.75 -7.10
CA TYR A 455 20.36 6.83 -6.58
C TYR A 455 19.35 6.47 -7.68
N VAL A 456 18.68 5.32 -7.52
CA VAL A 456 17.61 4.86 -8.42
C VAL A 456 16.36 5.66 -8.12
N VAL A 457 15.75 6.21 -9.15
CA VAL A 457 14.45 6.84 -9.03
C VAL A 457 13.39 5.73 -9.00
N PRO A 458 12.58 5.61 -7.93
CA PRO A 458 11.55 4.56 -7.82
C PRO A 458 10.40 4.75 -8.81
N ASN A 459 9.57 3.71 -8.97
CA ASN A 459 8.32 3.78 -9.73
C ASN A 459 7.22 4.27 -8.79
N GLU A 460 6.60 5.41 -9.09
CA GLU A 460 5.65 6.07 -8.18
C GLU A 460 4.19 5.67 -8.43
N PHE A 461 3.84 4.80 -9.41
CA PHE A 461 2.44 4.61 -9.83
C PHE A 461 2.08 3.24 -10.49
N ASP A 462 2.42 2.10 -9.89
CA ASP A 462 1.84 0.80 -10.30
C ASP A 462 1.23 0.09 -9.07
N GLU A 463 -0.06 0.33 -8.84
CA GLU A 463 -0.82 -0.11 -7.65
C GLU A 463 -1.49 -1.50 -7.78
N GLU A 464 -1.32 -2.25 -8.87
CA GLU A 464 -1.88 -3.61 -8.98
C GLU A 464 -0.84 -4.65 -9.45
N GLU A 465 -0.92 -5.84 -8.86
CA GLU A 465 -0.11 -7.07 -9.06
C GLU A 465 1.20 -7.27 -8.26
N GLU A 466 1.38 -8.54 -7.91
CA GLU A 466 2.47 -9.23 -7.20
C GLU A 466 3.82 -9.22 -7.98
N GLN A 467 3.95 -8.39 -9.01
CA GLN A 467 5.16 -8.19 -9.81
C GLN A 467 5.26 -6.74 -10.26
N ALA A 468 5.95 -5.88 -9.50
CA ALA A 468 6.24 -4.52 -9.95
C ALA A 468 6.93 -4.56 -11.32
N THR A 469 6.28 -4.03 -12.35
CA THR A 469 6.84 -3.92 -13.70
C THR A 469 7.99 -2.91 -13.70
N PRO A 470 9.21 -3.32 -14.07
CA PRO A 470 10.29 -2.38 -14.32
C PRO A 470 9.91 -1.23 -15.25
N ASP A 471 10.44 -0.01 -15.01
CA ASP A 471 10.38 1.08 -16.01
C ASP A 471 10.92 0.55 -17.35
N ASP A 472 10.23 0.79 -18.46
CA ASP A 472 10.76 0.56 -19.82
C ASP A 472 10.71 1.88 -20.59
N PHE A 473 11.82 2.62 -20.57
CA PHE A 473 11.91 3.96 -21.18
C PHE A 473 12.02 3.91 -22.70
N ASN A 474 12.21 2.73 -23.28
CA ASN A 474 12.41 2.59 -24.71
C ASN A 474 11.46 1.59 -25.39
N SER A 475 10.57 1.00 -24.61
CA SER A 475 9.48 0.14 -25.06
C SER A 475 10.00 -1.10 -25.80
N ASP A 476 11.22 -1.57 -25.46
CA ASP A 476 11.80 -2.80 -26.02
C ASP A 476 11.47 -4.05 -25.21
N GLY A 477 10.67 -3.90 -24.15
CA GLY A 477 10.28 -4.95 -23.22
C GLY A 477 11.32 -5.24 -22.15
N ASN A 478 12.42 -4.48 -22.07
CA ASN A 478 13.41 -4.58 -21.00
C ASN A 478 13.22 -3.49 -19.96
N ALA A 479 13.53 -3.85 -18.72
CA ALA A 479 13.75 -2.92 -17.64
C ALA A 479 14.85 -1.90 -17.96
N ASP A 480 14.62 -0.64 -17.67
CA ASP A 480 15.54 0.48 -17.77
C ASP A 480 15.76 1.13 -16.40
N VAL A 481 16.88 1.83 -16.22
CA VAL A 481 17.21 2.45 -14.93
C VAL A 481 17.53 3.92 -15.08
N LEU A 482 16.72 4.76 -14.43
CA LEU A 482 16.96 6.19 -14.27
C LEU A 482 17.68 6.48 -12.95
N LEU A 483 18.87 7.08 -13.04
CA LEU A 483 19.68 7.48 -11.89
C LEU A 483 19.75 9.01 -11.73
N ARG A 484 19.75 9.43 -10.47
CA ARG A 484 19.85 10.84 -10.06
C ARG A 484 21.04 11.08 -9.13
N ASN A 485 21.87 12.10 -9.39
CA ASN A 485 22.99 12.47 -8.50
C ASN A 485 22.59 13.51 -7.44
N THR A 486 22.83 13.25 -6.16
CA THR A 486 22.50 14.10 -5.01
C THR A 486 23.42 15.31 -4.86
N GLY A 487 24.68 15.23 -5.27
CA GLY A 487 25.65 16.33 -5.09
C GLY A 487 25.72 17.31 -6.26
N SER A 488 25.65 16.80 -7.48
CA SER A 488 25.68 17.58 -8.72
C SER A 488 24.31 17.77 -9.34
N GLY A 489 23.37 16.86 -9.10
CA GLY A 489 22.10 16.82 -9.80
C GLY A 489 22.24 16.52 -11.28
N ALA A 490 23.21 15.70 -11.68
CA ALA A 490 23.19 15.08 -12.99
C ALA A 490 22.19 13.90 -13.04
N TRP A 491 21.76 13.53 -14.24
CA TRP A 491 20.91 12.36 -14.49
C TRP A 491 21.56 11.42 -15.47
N TYR A 492 21.38 10.12 -15.26
CA TYR A 492 21.76 9.09 -16.22
C TYR A 492 20.61 8.13 -16.45
N LEU A 493 20.34 7.85 -17.72
CA LEU A 493 19.43 6.80 -18.13
C LEU A 493 20.26 5.64 -18.67
N TYR A 494 19.99 4.47 -18.14
CA TYR A 494 20.63 3.24 -18.56
C TYR A 494 19.58 2.32 -19.12
N HIS A 495 19.54 2.28 -20.45
CA HIS A 495 18.81 1.24 -21.13
C HIS A 495 19.51 -0.09 -20.93
N LEU A 496 18.78 -1.10 -20.45
CA LEU A 496 19.34 -2.43 -20.19
C LEU A 496 18.97 -3.39 -21.34
N ASN A 497 19.38 -3.06 -22.57
CA ASN A 497 18.99 -3.82 -23.77
C ASN A 497 19.83 -5.09 -24.02
N GLY A 498 19.14 -6.15 -24.47
CA GLY A 498 19.66 -7.49 -24.75
C GLY A 498 20.41 -7.71 -26.08
N ALA A 499 21.62 -8.26 -25.94
CA ALA A 499 22.47 -9.04 -26.87
C ALA A 499 23.87 -9.22 -26.21
N ARG A 500 24.22 -8.33 -25.27
CA ARG A 500 25.36 -8.41 -24.34
C ARG A 500 24.95 -8.18 -22.86
N GLY A 501 23.65 -8.16 -22.60
CA GLY A 501 22.90 -8.20 -21.34
C GLY A 501 23.02 -7.06 -20.32
N PHE A 502 24.16 -6.39 -20.15
CA PHE A 502 24.24 -5.17 -19.32
C PHE A 502 24.97 -4.04 -20.05
N ALA A 503 24.79 -3.97 -21.37
CA ALA A 503 25.62 -3.14 -22.22
C ALA A 503 25.34 -1.64 -22.04
N SER A 504 26.07 -1.09 -21.07
CA SER A 504 26.29 0.31 -20.77
C SER A 504 26.80 1.09 -21.97
N GLY A 505 25.99 2.06 -22.39
CA GLY A 505 26.49 3.37 -22.77
C GLY A 505 26.00 4.30 -21.67
N SER A 506 26.88 4.62 -20.71
CA SER A 506 26.63 5.73 -19.80
C SER A 506 26.56 7.01 -20.62
N GLY A 507 25.50 7.77 -20.40
CA GLY A 507 25.36 9.09 -20.98
C GLY A 507 24.53 9.94 -20.05
N GLY A 508 24.95 11.18 -19.85
CA GLY A 508 24.00 12.22 -19.46
C GLY A 508 22.85 12.16 -20.45
N VAL A 509 21.64 11.90 -19.97
CA VAL A 509 20.42 11.79 -20.79
C VAL A 509 19.92 13.19 -21.24
N GLY A 510 20.84 14.15 -21.36
CA GLY A 510 20.55 15.56 -21.69
C GLY A 510 19.65 16.29 -20.68
N LEU A 511 19.19 15.61 -19.62
CA LEU A 511 18.35 16.18 -18.58
C LEU A 511 19.08 17.32 -17.84
N PRO A 512 18.36 18.35 -17.38
CA PRO A 512 18.90 19.40 -16.54
C PRO A 512 19.72 18.89 -15.35
N GLY A 513 21.00 19.26 -15.36
CA GLY A 513 22.05 18.62 -14.56
C GLY A 513 22.46 19.34 -13.25
N SER A 514 21.59 20.14 -12.60
CA SER A 514 21.85 20.72 -11.27
C SER A 514 20.96 20.11 -10.19
N THR A 515 21.40 20.09 -8.92
CA THR A 515 20.66 19.54 -7.76
C THR A 515 19.31 20.20 -7.55
N ASP A 516 19.17 21.41 -8.08
CA ASP A 516 17.92 22.14 -8.04
C ASP A 516 16.81 21.42 -8.80
N TRP A 517 17.10 20.53 -9.77
CA TRP A 517 16.07 19.84 -10.56
C TRP A 517 15.59 18.54 -9.90
N GLU A 518 14.28 18.35 -9.81
CA GLU A 518 13.64 17.15 -9.24
C GLU A 518 12.64 16.55 -10.23
N LEU A 519 12.45 15.22 -10.15
CA LEU A 519 11.44 14.50 -10.93
C LEU A 519 10.05 14.81 -10.38
N GLN A 520 9.08 14.96 -11.27
CA GLN A 520 7.68 15.17 -10.90
C GLN A 520 6.74 14.15 -11.52
N ALA A 521 7.08 13.61 -12.69
CA ALA A 521 6.30 12.56 -13.35
C ALA A 521 7.15 11.84 -14.40
N LYS A 522 6.80 10.57 -14.64
CA LYS A 522 7.21 9.79 -15.82
C LYS A 522 5.94 9.48 -16.63
N ALA A 523 5.88 9.85 -17.89
CA ALA A 523 4.74 9.60 -18.78
C ALA A 523 5.16 9.81 -20.24
N ASP A 524 4.43 9.28 -21.21
CA ASP A 524 4.68 9.57 -22.63
C ASP A 524 4.14 10.98 -22.99
N PHE A 525 4.97 12.01 -22.78
CA PHE A 525 4.58 13.42 -22.96
C PHE A 525 4.48 13.84 -24.44
N ASN A 526 4.97 13.01 -25.36
CA ASN A 526 5.04 13.34 -26.78
C ASN A 526 4.30 12.35 -27.70
N GLY A 527 3.73 11.28 -27.13
CA GLY A 527 2.90 10.30 -27.81
C GLY A 527 3.68 9.37 -28.74
N ASP A 528 5.00 9.21 -28.56
CA ASP A 528 5.82 8.33 -29.39
C ASP A 528 5.89 6.89 -28.90
N GLY A 529 5.20 6.60 -27.79
CA GLY A 529 5.13 5.29 -27.15
C GLY A 529 6.28 5.02 -26.18
N HIS A 530 7.16 6.00 -25.93
CA HIS A 530 8.26 5.91 -24.97
C HIS A 530 7.96 6.72 -23.70
N LEU A 531 8.46 6.25 -22.56
CA LEU A 531 8.32 6.99 -21.30
C LEU A 531 9.22 8.24 -21.34
N ASP A 532 8.67 9.41 -21.02
CA ASP A 532 9.40 10.68 -20.90
C ASP A 532 9.46 11.14 -19.44
N VAL A 533 10.22 12.20 -19.16
CA VAL A 533 10.34 12.76 -17.79
C VAL A 533 10.01 14.24 -17.69
N LEU A 534 9.23 14.58 -16.66
CA LEU A 534 8.92 15.95 -16.24
C LEU A 534 9.78 16.34 -15.03
N LEU A 535 10.51 17.45 -15.17
CA LEU A 535 11.43 17.94 -14.14
C LEU A 535 11.10 19.37 -13.71
N ARG A 536 11.34 19.66 -12.44
CA ARG A 536 11.11 20.96 -11.80
C ARG A 536 12.35 21.47 -11.07
N ASN A 537 12.75 22.71 -11.31
CA ASN A 537 13.86 23.36 -10.61
C ASN A 537 13.38 24.05 -9.31
N ASN A 538 13.82 23.58 -8.15
CA ASN A 538 13.45 24.05 -6.82
C ASN A 538 14.16 25.31 -6.32
N VAL A 539 15.08 25.88 -7.11
CA VAL A 539 15.74 27.17 -6.78
C VAL A 539 15.18 28.32 -7.61
N ASN A 540 14.89 28.08 -8.89
CA ASN A 540 14.46 29.11 -9.83
C ASN A 540 13.11 28.82 -10.51
N GLY A 541 12.46 27.71 -10.15
CA GLY A 541 11.16 27.28 -10.67
C GLY A 541 11.12 26.93 -12.16
N ALA A 542 12.22 26.83 -12.88
CA ALA A 542 12.13 26.36 -14.27
C ALA A 542 11.48 24.96 -14.34
N TRP A 543 10.70 24.71 -15.40
CA TRP A 543 10.20 23.38 -15.76
C TRP A 543 10.93 22.89 -17.00
N HIS A 544 11.06 21.58 -17.14
CA HIS A 544 11.70 20.96 -18.27
C HIS A 544 11.02 19.62 -18.55
N ILE A 545 10.69 19.39 -19.81
CA ILE A 545 10.29 18.07 -20.27
C ILE A 545 11.38 17.55 -21.18
N SER A 546 11.70 16.31 -20.95
CA SER A 546 12.73 15.61 -21.67
C SER A 546 12.14 14.38 -22.29
N HIS A 547 11.82 14.54 -23.57
CA HIS A 547 11.36 13.46 -24.43
C HIS A 547 12.50 12.50 -24.67
N LEU A 548 12.27 11.21 -24.46
CA LEU A 548 13.26 10.17 -24.61
C LEU A 548 12.99 9.43 -25.91
N ASP A 549 13.99 9.41 -26.80
CA ASP A 549 13.85 8.85 -28.15
C ASP A 549 13.96 7.31 -28.21
N GLY A 550 13.78 6.64 -27.07
CA GLY A 550 14.04 5.21 -26.91
C GLY A 550 15.51 4.80 -27.06
N SER A 551 16.48 5.70 -27.31
CA SER A 551 17.88 5.30 -27.60
C SER A 551 18.93 5.72 -26.56
N ARG A 552 18.59 6.61 -25.60
CA ARG A 552 19.45 7.38 -24.63
C ARG A 552 19.66 8.84 -25.03
N GLY A 553 19.03 9.28 -26.11
CA GLY A 553 18.98 10.66 -26.53
C GLY A 553 17.75 11.36 -25.98
N LEU A 554 17.74 12.67 -26.21
CA LEU A 554 16.50 13.42 -26.14
C LEU A 554 15.88 13.43 -27.53
N ALA A 555 14.61 13.07 -27.64
CA ALA A 555 13.85 13.23 -28.87
C ALA A 555 13.78 14.72 -29.24
N SER A 556 13.53 15.00 -30.53
CA SER A 556 13.40 16.37 -30.99
C SER A 556 12.23 17.03 -30.27
N GLY A 557 12.48 18.19 -29.67
CA GLY A 557 11.44 18.91 -28.92
C GLY A 557 11.67 18.90 -27.41
N SER A 558 12.65 18.18 -26.85
CA SER A 558 12.99 18.33 -25.43
C SER A 558 13.48 19.73 -25.08
N GLY A 559 13.11 20.23 -23.91
CA GLY A 559 13.52 21.57 -23.50
C GLY A 559 12.76 22.15 -22.32
N GLY A 560 13.12 23.40 -22.00
CA GLY A 560 12.43 24.19 -20.98
C GLY A 560 10.98 24.43 -21.38
N VAL A 561 10.07 24.03 -20.51
CA VAL A 561 8.64 24.24 -20.71
C VAL A 561 8.31 25.67 -20.27
N GLY A 562 7.54 26.39 -21.07
CA GLY A 562 7.09 27.77 -20.81
C GLY A 562 6.14 27.95 -19.62
N MET A 563 6.20 27.05 -18.63
CA MET A 563 5.44 27.06 -17.40
C MET A 563 5.98 28.07 -16.38
N THR A 564 5.19 28.34 -15.34
CA THR A 564 5.58 29.25 -14.26
C THR A 564 6.87 28.90 -13.56
N ARG A 565 7.64 29.94 -13.24
CA ARG A 565 8.88 29.86 -12.47
C ARG A 565 8.76 30.23 -11.00
N SER A 566 7.56 30.53 -10.51
CA SER A 566 7.36 30.73 -9.07
C SER A 566 7.45 29.39 -8.36
N LEU A 567 8.37 29.27 -7.40
CA LEU A 567 8.53 28.12 -6.49
C LEU A 567 7.35 27.91 -5.54
N ASP A 568 6.45 28.88 -5.49
CA ASP A 568 5.22 28.71 -4.75
C ASP A 568 4.29 27.72 -5.45
N TYR A 569 4.54 27.33 -6.71
CA TYR A 569 3.78 26.27 -7.37
C TYR A 569 4.38 24.87 -7.14
N GLU A 570 3.53 23.92 -6.79
CA GLU A 570 3.76 22.47 -6.62
C GLU A 570 3.05 21.67 -7.73
N PHE A 571 3.64 20.54 -8.13
CA PHE A 571 3.01 19.56 -9.03
C PHE A 571 1.82 18.86 -8.34
N LYS A 572 0.84 18.42 -9.14
CA LYS A 572 -0.32 17.67 -8.63
C LYS A 572 -0.69 16.46 -9.48
N ALA A 573 -0.59 16.54 -10.80
CA ALA A 573 -0.92 15.42 -11.68
C ALA A 573 -0.36 15.67 -13.09
N ALA A 574 -0.14 14.56 -13.81
CA ALA A 574 0.13 14.53 -15.24
C ALA A 574 -0.89 13.61 -15.91
N ALA A 575 -1.62 14.11 -16.90
CA ALA A 575 -2.66 13.37 -17.62
C ALA A 575 -3.03 14.13 -18.90
N ASP A 576 -3.64 13.50 -19.90
CA ASP A 576 -4.12 14.18 -21.12
C ASP A 576 -5.39 15.00 -20.86
N PHE A 577 -5.26 16.09 -20.11
CA PHE A 577 -6.34 16.98 -19.68
C PHE A 577 -7.06 17.70 -20.84
N ASN A 578 -6.74 17.41 -22.10
CA ASN A 578 -7.32 18.08 -23.24
C ASN A 578 -7.73 17.12 -24.38
N GLY A 579 -7.48 15.83 -24.20
CA GLY A 579 -7.90 14.75 -25.10
C GLY A 579 -7.19 14.81 -26.45
N ASP A 580 -6.00 15.42 -26.53
CA ASP A 580 -5.23 15.52 -27.78
C ASP A 580 -4.20 14.41 -27.97
N GLY A 581 -4.16 13.45 -27.02
CA GLY A 581 -3.26 12.32 -26.97
C GLY A 581 -1.90 12.64 -26.34
N ASN A 582 -1.67 13.86 -25.88
CA ASN A 582 -0.43 14.24 -25.19
C ASN A 582 -0.68 14.46 -23.70
N VAL A 583 0.30 14.10 -22.88
CA VAL A 583 0.20 14.31 -21.43
C VAL A 583 0.38 15.78 -21.09
N ASP A 584 -0.58 16.32 -20.34
CA ASP A 584 -0.60 17.69 -19.81
C ASP A 584 -0.18 17.72 -18.32
N VAL A 585 0.03 18.91 -17.76
CA VAL A 585 0.52 19.08 -16.38
C VAL A 585 -0.36 20.01 -15.54
N LEU A 586 -0.76 19.53 -14.36
CA LEU A 586 -1.48 20.29 -13.34
C LEU A 586 -0.55 20.72 -12.19
N VAL A 587 -0.58 22.01 -11.86
CA VAL A 587 0.19 22.59 -10.75
C VAL A 587 -0.66 23.53 -9.88
N ARG A 588 -0.26 23.73 -8.63
CA ARG A 588 -0.98 24.53 -7.64
C ARG A 588 -0.07 25.45 -6.86
N HIS A 589 -0.47 26.70 -6.64
CA HIS A 589 0.25 27.65 -5.80
C HIS A 589 -0.02 27.40 -4.32
N LYS A 590 1.02 27.10 -3.55
CA LYS A 590 1.00 26.79 -2.11
C LYS A 590 0.31 27.86 -1.27
N THR A 591 0.67 29.14 -1.44
CA THR A 591 0.19 30.22 -0.55
C THR A 591 -1.00 31.02 -1.05
N ASN A 592 -1.19 31.21 -2.37
CA ASN A 592 -2.35 31.93 -2.91
C ASN A 592 -3.40 31.02 -3.57
N GLY A 593 -3.11 29.72 -3.71
CA GLY A 593 -4.00 28.68 -4.23
C GLY A 593 -4.45 28.87 -5.67
N VAL A 594 -3.64 29.52 -6.50
CA VAL A 594 -3.85 29.49 -7.95
C VAL A 594 -3.54 28.11 -8.50
N TRP A 595 -4.45 27.54 -9.30
CA TRP A 595 -4.22 26.28 -10.01
C TRP A 595 -3.96 26.55 -11.47
N TRP A 596 -3.05 25.80 -12.07
CA TRP A 596 -2.74 25.93 -13.49
C TRP A 596 -2.67 24.57 -14.15
N VAL A 597 -3.44 24.41 -15.22
CA VAL A 597 -3.26 23.35 -16.21
C VAL A 597 -2.41 23.93 -17.34
N TYR A 598 -1.40 23.19 -17.75
CA TYR A 598 -0.56 23.50 -18.90
C TYR A 598 -0.78 22.42 -19.95
N HIS A 599 -1.41 22.82 -21.05
CA HIS A 599 -1.58 21.95 -22.21
C HIS A 599 -0.31 21.89 -23.04
N LEU A 600 0.12 20.68 -23.36
CA LEU A 600 1.44 20.38 -23.91
C LEU A 600 1.30 19.65 -25.25
N ASP A 601 2.10 20.07 -26.22
CA ASP A 601 2.44 19.28 -27.42
C ASP A 601 3.94 19.03 -27.30
N GLY A 602 4.25 17.88 -26.71
CA GLY A 602 5.58 17.59 -26.19
C GLY A 602 6.02 18.58 -25.10
N SER A 603 7.04 19.41 -25.36
CA SER A 603 7.55 20.38 -24.37
C SER A 603 6.96 21.78 -24.56
N ARG A 604 6.13 21.95 -25.60
CA ARG A 604 5.59 23.24 -26.00
C ARG A 604 4.24 23.44 -25.33
N VAL A 605 4.16 24.48 -24.50
CA VAL A 605 2.87 24.97 -24.01
C VAL A 605 2.09 25.54 -25.20
N ILE A 606 0.93 24.95 -25.53
CA ILE A 606 0.11 25.36 -26.68
C ILE A 606 -0.85 26.51 -26.31
N MET A 607 -1.18 26.66 -25.02
CA MET A 607 -2.15 27.63 -24.50
C MET A 607 -1.58 28.38 -23.27
N GLY A 608 -1.39 29.71 -23.39
CA GLY A 608 -1.24 30.62 -22.26
C GLY A 608 0.05 31.47 -22.24
N ASP A 609 -0.12 32.80 -22.17
CA ASP A 609 0.94 33.75 -21.79
C ASP A 609 1.41 33.44 -20.36
N SER A 610 2.56 32.78 -20.17
CA SER A 610 3.38 32.79 -18.94
C SER A 610 2.74 32.38 -17.59
N GLY A 611 1.54 31.80 -17.57
CA GLY A 611 0.87 31.50 -16.30
C GLY A 611 -0.37 30.65 -16.41
N GLY A 612 -0.31 29.52 -17.13
CA GLY A 612 -1.29 28.44 -17.13
C GLY A 612 -2.77 28.82 -17.26
N LEU A 613 -3.66 27.87 -17.05
CA LEU A 613 -5.10 28.14 -16.95
C LEU A 613 -5.50 28.33 -15.48
N PRO A 614 -5.66 29.57 -14.95
CA PRO A 614 -6.01 29.79 -13.55
C PRO A 614 -7.41 29.25 -13.25
N LEU A 615 -7.50 28.10 -12.60
CA LEU A 615 -8.81 27.52 -12.24
C LEU A 615 -9.45 28.27 -11.06
N THR A 616 -8.64 28.77 -10.13
CA THR A 616 -9.05 29.64 -9.00
C THR A 616 -7.84 30.44 -8.48
N ARG A 617 -8.01 31.27 -7.45
CA ARG A 617 -6.94 31.95 -6.68
C ARG A 617 -7.31 31.94 -5.21
N ASN A 618 -7.22 30.76 -4.59
CA ASN A 618 -7.57 30.64 -3.18
C ASN A 618 -6.95 29.37 -2.56
N VAL A 619 -6.14 29.56 -1.52
CA VAL A 619 -5.38 28.50 -0.82
C VAL A 619 -6.26 27.45 -0.15
N ASP A 620 -7.52 27.77 0.03
CA ASP A 620 -8.45 26.87 0.66
C ASP A 620 -8.83 25.70 -0.25
N TYR A 621 -8.71 25.81 -1.58
CA TYR A 621 -9.03 24.69 -2.49
C TYR A 621 -7.95 23.60 -2.42
N LYS A 622 -8.27 22.43 -1.88
CA LYS A 622 -7.40 21.25 -1.70
C LYS A 622 -7.63 20.23 -2.81
N PHE A 623 -6.55 19.61 -3.29
CA PHE A 623 -6.58 18.56 -4.30
C PHE A 623 -7.31 17.33 -3.78
N GLN A 624 -8.08 16.64 -4.61
CA GLN A 624 -8.79 15.41 -4.25
C GLN A 624 -8.58 14.29 -5.28
N GLY A 625 -8.36 14.62 -6.55
CA GLY A 625 -8.05 13.62 -7.57
C GLY A 625 -8.21 14.16 -8.99
N VAL A 626 -7.86 13.31 -9.95
CA VAL A 626 -8.11 13.48 -11.38
C VAL A 626 -8.84 12.26 -11.94
N GLY A 627 -9.63 12.46 -12.98
CA GLY A 627 -10.39 11.39 -13.64
C GLY A 627 -11.34 11.96 -14.67
N ASP A 628 -11.80 11.18 -15.64
CA ASP A 628 -12.79 11.64 -16.62
C ASP A 628 -14.19 11.69 -15.98
N PHE A 629 -14.53 12.85 -15.41
CA PHE A 629 -15.77 13.07 -14.68
C PHE A 629 -16.93 13.50 -15.59
N ASN A 630 -16.72 13.62 -16.89
CA ASN A 630 -17.73 14.09 -17.83
C ASN A 630 -17.77 13.27 -19.13
N GLY A 631 -17.15 12.09 -19.13
CA GLY A 631 -17.17 11.10 -20.20
C GLY A 631 -16.68 11.63 -21.55
N ASP A 632 -15.80 12.64 -21.55
CA ASP A 632 -15.28 13.25 -22.79
C ASP A 632 -13.88 12.75 -23.18
N ASP A 633 -13.45 11.64 -22.58
CA ASP A 633 -12.16 10.99 -22.72
C ASP A 633 -10.97 11.88 -22.28
N SER A 634 -11.25 13.02 -21.63
CA SER A 634 -10.23 13.92 -21.07
C SER A 634 -10.38 13.98 -19.53
N PRO A 635 -9.30 13.78 -18.76
CA PRO A 635 -9.40 13.90 -17.31
C PRO A 635 -9.77 15.30 -16.85
N ASP A 636 -10.53 15.35 -15.77
CA ASP A 636 -10.98 16.52 -15.05
C ASP A 636 -10.32 16.59 -13.66
N VAL A 637 -10.43 17.74 -12.97
CA VAL A 637 -9.79 17.96 -11.66
C VAL A 637 -10.81 18.22 -10.56
N LEU A 638 -10.80 17.37 -9.52
CA LEU A 638 -11.65 17.52 -8.34
C LEU A 638 -10.90 18.20 -7.18
N VAL A 639 -11.51 19.24 -6.62
CA VAL A 639 -10.95 19.97 -5.46
C VAL A 639 -12.00 20.33 -4.42
N ARG A 640 -11.56 20.53 -3.17
CA ARG A 640 -12.41 20.93 -2.03
C ARG A 640 -11.90 22.20 -1.34
N HIS A 641 -12.75 23.20 -1.18
CA HIS A 641 -12.42 24.45 -0.50
C HIS A 641 -12.54 24.33 1.03
N SER A 642 -11.43 24.43 1.77
CA SER A 642 -11.33 24.24 3.23
C SER A 642 -11.91 25.36 4.09
N GLY A 643 -12.13 26.56 3.56
CA GLY A 643 -12.74 27.68 4.30
C GLY A 643 -14.27 27.80 4.19
N ASN A 644 -14.89 27.26 3.14
CA ASN A 644 -16.33 27.35 2.91
C ASN A 644 -16.98 26.00 2.51
N GLY A 645 -16.17 24.95 2.32
CA GLY A 645 -16.61 23.57 2.07
C GLY A 645 -17.06 23.29 0.65
N TYR A 646 -16.85 24.23 -0.26
CA TYR A 646 -17.30 24.02 -1.62
C TYR A 646 -16.38 23.07 -2.37
N TRP A 647 -16.97 22.06 -2.99
CA TRP A 647 -16.30 21.22 -3.95
C TRP A 647 -16.41 21.84 -5.31
N TYR A 648 -15.37 21.67 -6.12
CA TYR A 648 -15.35 22.15 -7.48
C TYR A 648 -14.76 21.07 -8.35
N LEU A 649 -15.53 20.71 -9.37
CA LEU A 649 -15.00 20.03 -10.53
C LEU A 649 -14.54 21.08 -11.52
N PHE A 650 -13.26 21.02 -11.88
CA PHE A 650 -12.74 21.79 -12.99
C PHE A 650 -12.73 20.90 -14.23
N GLN A 651 -13.75 21.12 -15.07
CA GLN A 651 -13.84 20.41 -16.33
C GLN A 651 -12.86 20.95 -17.37
N LEU A 652 -12.09 20.07 -17.99
CA LEU A 652 -11.00 20.40 -18.90
C LEU A 652 -11.32 19.89 -20.32
N ASN A 653 -12.25 20.56 -21.01
CA ASN A 653 -12.60 20.18 -22.39
C ASN A 653 -11.64 20.82 -23.42
N GLY A 654 -10.52 20.17 -23.71
CA GLY A 654 -9.65 20.51 -24.83
C GLY A 654 -9.02 21.92 -24.79
N ALA A 655 -8.59 22.38 -25.97
CA ALA A 655 -7.72 23.53 -26.23
C ALA A 655 -8.18 24.93 -25.74
N ARG A 656 -9.14 25.10 -24.82
CA ARG A 656 -9.45 26.41 -24.20
C ARG A 656 -9.94 26.23 -22.77
N SER A 657 -9.31 26.91 -21.81
CA SER A 657 -10.05 27.32 -20.61
C SER A 657 -11.24 28.17 -21.03
N LEU A 658 -12.39 27.86 -20.47
CA LEU A 658 -13.39 28.91 -20.36
C LEU A 658 -12.80 30.03 -19.47
N ALA A 659 -13.04 31.27 -19.91
CA ALA A 659 -12.47 32.47 -19.31
C ALA A 659 -12.71 32.57 -17.80
N ALA A 660 -11.76 33.17 -17.07
CA ALA A 660 -11.85 33.58 -15.67
C ALA A 660 -13.27 34.12 -15.34
N GLY A 661 -14.11 33.25 -14.79
CA GLY A 661 -15.56 33.44 -14.69
C GLY A 661 -16.40 32.18 -14.93
N SER A 662 -15.84 31.13 -15.52
CA SER A 662 -16.44 29.79 -15.64
C SER A 662 -15.86 28.89 -14.54
N GLY A 663 -16.42 28.87 -13.35
CA GLY A 663 -17.67 28.13 -13.14
C GLY A 663 -17.36 26.64 -13.01
N GLY A 664 -16.42 26.27 -12.13
CA GLY A 664 -16.32 24.89 -11.68
C GLY A 664 -17.68 24.47 -11.13
N ILE A 665 -18.08 23.24 -11.42
CA ILE A 665 -19.37 22.73 -10.97
C ILE A 665 -19.29 22.68 -9.45
N SER A 666 -20.00 23.61 -8.81
CA SER A 666 -19.88 23.86 -7.39
C SER A 666 -20.84 22.93 -6.66
N LEU A 667 -20.32 21.83 -6.12
CA LEU A 667 -21.13 20.73 -5.61
C LEU A 667 -21.99 21.21 -4.41
N THR A 668 -21.36 21.50 -3.27
CA THR A 668 -22.05 21.97 -2.04
C THR A 668 -21.40 23.23 -1.49
N ARG A 669 -22.02 23.90 -0.52
CA ARG A 669 -21.60 25.19 0.05
C ARG A 669 -21.15 25.09 1.52
N SER A 670 -20.93 23.89 2.02
CA SER A 670 -20.83 23.62 3.46
C SER A 670 -19.61 22.78 3.80
N LEU A 671 -18.81 23.26 4.76
CA LEU A 671 -17.64 22.56 5.31
C LEU A 671 -17.97 21.24 5.96
N ASP A 672 -19.24 21.06 6.22
CA ASP A 672 -19.77 19.87 6.83
C ASP A 672 -19.78 18.73 5.79
N TYR A 673 -19.78 18.99 4.48
CA TYR A 673 -19.82 17.91 3.47
C TYR A 673 -18.45 17.31 3.13
N GLU A 674 -18.31 16.00 3.34
CA GLU A 674 -17.15 15.19 2.96
C GLU A 674 -17.44 14.33 1.73
N PHE A 675 -16.39 13.98 0.97
CA PHE A 675 -16.43 13.04 -0.14
C PHE A 675 -16.53 11.61 0.38
N LYS A 676 -17.24 10.75 -0.36
CA LYS A 676 -17.45 9.35 0.02
C LYS A 676 -17.22 8.35 -1.11
N ALA A 677 -17.62 8.66 -2.34
CA ALA A 677 -17.43 7.73 -3.46
C ALA A 677 -17.48 8.44 -4.82
N ILE A 678 -16.82 7.81 -5.81
CA ILE A 678 -16.96 8.06 -7.25
C ILE A 678 -17.42 6.75 -7.88
N ALA A 679 -18.50 6.80 -8.65
CA ALA A 679 -18.99 5.70 -9.46
C ALA A 679 -20.01 6.25 -10.45
N ASP A 680 -20.33 5.52 -11.51
CA ASP A 680 -21.50 5.84 -12.32
C ASP A 680 -22.77 5.47 -11.52
N PHE A 681 -23.46 6.49 -10.99
CA PHE A 681 -24.64 6.32 -10.14
C PHE A 681 -25.95 6.43 -10.95
N ASN A 682 -25.89 6.66 -12.27
CA ASN A 682 -27.07 6.90 -13.10
C ASN A 682 -27.08 6.10 -14.42
N ASP A 683 -26.02 5.33 -14.67
CA ASP A 683 -25.73 4.51 -15.84
C ASP A 683 -25.76 5.28 -17.16
N ASP A 684 -25.38 6.56 -17.12
CA ASP A 684 -25.18 7.34 -18.33
C ASP A 684 -23.77 7.18 -18.93
N GLY A 685 -22.92 6.38 -18.29
CA GLY A 685 -21.53 6.11 -18.68
C GLY A 685 -20.55 7.12 -18.13
N GLU A 686 -20.99 8.07 -17.30
CA GLU A 686 -20.15 9.08 -16.69
C GLU A 686 -20.02 8.88 -15.18
N LEU A 687 -18.87 9.29 -14.63
CA LEU A 687 -18.61 9.18 -13.20
C LEU A 687 -19.40 10.23 -12.42
N ASP A 688 -20.10 9.81 -11.38
CA ASP A 688 -20.86 10.66 -10.47
C ASP A 688 -20.18 10.78 -9.09
N ILE A 689 -20.51 11.83 -8.32
CA ILE A 689 -19.87 12.10 -7.02
C ILE A 689 -20.87 12.05 -5.87
N LEU A 690 -20.56 11.24 -4.85
CA LEU A 690 -21.33 11.15 -3.61
C LEU A 690 -20.66 11.91 -2.45
N THR A 691 -21.42 12.77 -1.78
CA THR A 691 -20.96 13.49 -0.59
C THR A 691 -21.93 13.43 0.58
N ARG A 692 -21.39 13.67 1.79
CA ARG A 692 -22.15 13.59 3.04
C ARG A 692 -21.85 14.74 4.00
N ASN A 693 -22.91 15.40 4.48
CA ASN A 693 -22.85 16.44 5.51
C ASN A 693 -22.69 15.85 6.92
N MET A 694 -21.59 16.12 7.57
CA MET A 694 -21.23 15.64 8.91
C MET A 694 -21.89 16.44 10.05
N VAL A 695 -22.50 17.60 9.78
CA VAL A 695 -23.15 18.46 10.80
C VAL A 695 -24.67 18.39 10.77
N ASN A 696 -25.28 18.00 9.66
CA ASN A 696 -26.73 17.83 9.53
C ASN A 696 -27.12 16.46 8.95
N GLY A 697 -26.15 15.60 8.62
CA GLY A 697 -26.33 14.22 8.20
C GLY A 697 -26.80 14.01 6.76
N SER A 698 -27.14 15.08 6.02
CA SER A 698 -27.72 14.96 4.68
C SER A 698 -26.71 14.53 3.61
N TRP A 699 -27.19 13.81 2.61
CA TRP A 699 -26.39 13.33 1.48
C TRP A 699 -26.70 14.12 0.22
N PHE A 700 -25.72 14.19 -0.67
CA PHE A 700 -25.86 14.87 -1.94
C PHE A 700 -25.13 14.09 -3.01
N LEU A 701 -25.87 13.75 -4.07
CA LEU A 701 -25.34 13.10 -5.26
C LEU A 701 -25.26 14.13 -6.37
N TYR A 702 -24.10 14.17 -6.99
CA TYR A 702 -23.82 15.02 -8.12
C TYR A 702 -23.76 14.17 -9.36
N HIS A 703 -24.90 14.13 -10.07
CA HIS A 703 -24.88 13.64 -11.43
C HIS A 703 -24.11 14.59 -12.31
N LEU A 704 -23.16 14.04 -13.04
CA LEU A 704 -22.45 14.73 -14.09
C LEU A 704 -23.18 14.38 -15.41
N ASP A 705 -23.35 15.36 -16.31
CA ASP A 705 -24.09 15.17 -17.59
C ASP A 705 -23.22 15.37 -18.83
N GLY A 706 -21.92 15.31 -18.61
CA GLY A 706 -20.90 15.46 -19.61
C GLY A 706 -20.63 16.91 -19.92
N THR A 707 -21.45 17.80 -19.36
CA THR A 707 -21.37 19.24 -19.56
C THR A 707 -21.09 19.95 -18.23
N ARG A 708 -20.85 21.27 -18.32
CA ARG A 708 -20.56 22.17 -17.19
C ARG A 708 -21.77 22.41 -16.27
N ARG A 709 -22.61 21.40 -16.12
CA ARG A 709 -23.84 21.45 -15.35
C ARG A 709 -23.98 20.15 -14.61
N PHE A 710 -24.64 20.29 -13.47
CA PHE A 710 -25.35 19.17 -12.91
C PHE A 710 -26.37 18.68 -13.91
N ALA A 711 -26.37 17.38 -14.17
CA ALA A 711 -27.44 16.73 -14.89
C ALA A 711 -28.78 17.17 -14.31
N ALA A 712 -29.81 17.17 -15.16
CA ALA A 712 -31.18 17.33 -14.68
C ALA A 712 -31.52 16.15 -13.76
N GLY A 713 -31.26 16.32 -12.47
CA GLY A 713 -31.19 15.17 -11.58
C GLY A 713 -30.15 15.26 -10.48
N SER A 714 -29.30 16.29 -10.34
CA SER A 714 -28.40 16.42 -9.16
C SER A 714 -29.00 17.22 -8.00
N GLY A 715 -28.66 16.86 -6.77
CA GLY A 715 -29.50 17.25 -5.63
C GLY A 715 -29.29 16.43 -4.36
N ALA A 716 -29.94 16.90 -3.30
CA ALA A 716 -29.97 16.18 -2.04
C ALA A 716 -30.67 14.84 -2.25
N VAL A 717 -29.91 13.75 -2.11
CA VAL A 717 -30.48 12.43 -2.18
C VAL A 717 -30.99 12.04 -0.81
N ARG A 718 -32.18 11.46 -0.82
CA ARG A 718 -32.83 10.98 0.39
C ARG A 718 -32.25 9.62 0.79
N ILE A 719 -30.98 9.62 1.18
CA ILE A 719 -30.37 8.54 1.94
C ILE A 719 -30.84 8.69 3.38
N THR A 720 -30.19 9.51 4.20
CA THR A 720 -30.61 9.86 5.57
C THR A 720 -30.22 11.30 5.91
N THR A 721 -30.72 11.86 7.01
CA THR A 721 -30.19 13.11 7.60
C THR A 721 -29.71 12.91 9.04
N ASN A 722 -29.59 11.67 9.48
CA ASN A 722 -29.10 11.36 10.81
C ASN A 722 -27.56 11.28 10.79
N GLN A 723 -26.90 12.19 11.51
CA GLN A 723 -25.43 12.29 11.56
C GLN A 723 -24.77 11.04 12.10
N ASN A 724 -25.48 10.29 12.93
CA ASN A 724 -24.94 9.08 13.50
C ASN A 724 -24.76 7.99 12.43
N PHE A 725 -25.31 8.11 11.22
CA PHE A 725 -24.91 7.20 10.14
C PHE A 725 -23.42 7.38 9.78
N GLU A 726 -22.84 6.44 9.06
CA GLU A 726 -21.46 6.41 8.56
C GLU A 726 -21.47 5.71 7.21
N PHE A 727 -20.57 6.12 6.30
CA PHE A 727 -20.40 5.45 5.01
C PHE A 727 -19.68 4.13 5.22
N VAL A 728 -20.09 3.09 4.51
CA VAL A 728 -19.44 1.78 4.55
C VAL A 728 -18.93 1.41 3.17
N SER A 729 -19.78 1.44 2.15
CA SER A 729 -19.39 1.03 0.80
C SER A 729 -20.33 1.59 -0.28
N ALA A 730 -19.82 1.66 -1.52
CA ALA A 730 -20.58 1.96 -2.72
C ALA A 730 -20.27 0.90 -3.80
N ASN A 731 -21.28 0.13 -4.21
CA ASN A 731 -21.15 -0.98 -5.17
C ASN A 731 -22.51 -1.27 -5.81
N ASP A 732 -22.56 -1.91 -6.98
CA ASP A 732 -23.81 -2.43 -7.56
C ASP A 732 -24.27 -3.65 -6.75
N PHE A 733 -25.12 -3.42 -5.76
CA PHE A 733 -25.53 -4.47 -4.84
C PHE A 733 -26.63 -5.36 -5.41
N ASN A 734 -27.27 -4.94 -6.50
CA ASN A 734 -28.53 -5.51 -6.97
C ASN A 734 -28.49 -5.94 -8.44
N GLY A 735 -27.33 -5.75 -9.07
CA GLY A 735 -26.99 -6.18 -10.42
C GLY A 735 -27.81 -5.48 -11.50
N ASP A 736 -28.38 -4.31 -11.18
CA ASP A 736 -29.09 -3.50 -12.16
C ASP A 736 -28.15 -2.62 -12.99
N GLY A 737 -26.85 -2.66 -12.70
CA GLY A 737 -25.83 -1.82 -13.32
C GLY A 737 -25.56 -0.54 -12.53
N HIS A 738 -26.45 -0.19 -11.58
CA HIS A 738 -26.37 1.07 -10.83
C HIS A 738 -25.62 0.89 -9.51
N THR A 739 -24.80 1.88 -9.15
CA THR A 739 -24.10 1.86 -7.87
C THR A 739 -25.06 2.14 -6.70
N ASP A 740 -25.10 1.23 -5.72
CA ASP A 740 -25.85 1.36 -4.47
C ASP A 740 -24.95 1.77 -3.30
N VAL A 741 -25.53 2.34 -2.24
CA VAL A 741 -24.77 2.85 -1.08
C VAL A 741 -25.18 2.19 0.22
N LEU A 742 -24.21 1.59 0.91
CA LEU A 742 -24.34 0.98 2.23
C LEU A 742 -23.84 1.94 3.32
N ILE A 743 -24.70 2.21 4.31
CA ILE A 743 -24.40 3.10 5.45
C ILE A 743 -24.86 2.49 6.77
N ARG A 744 -24.22 2.90 7.88
CA ARG A 744 -24.47 2.34 9.22
C ARG A 744 -24.61 3.40 10.30
N ASN A 745 -25.58 3.30 11.20
CA ASN A 745 -25.72 4.20 12.34
C ASN A 745 -24.77 3.85 13.51
N ALA A 746 -23.69 4.60 13.69
CA ALA A 746 -22.75 4.50 14.80
C ALA A 746 -23.35 4.63 16.22
N THR A 747 -24.58 5.16 16.39
CA THR A 747 -25.23 5.27 17.71
C THR A 747 -26.33 4.23 17.95
N THR A 748 -27.02 3.81 16.90
CA THR A 748 -28.16 2.88 16.99
C THR A 748 -27.93 1.57 16.26
N GLY A 749 -26.82 1.41 15.55
CA GLY A 749 -26.49 0.23 14.75
C GLY A 749 -27.23 0.05 13.44
N THR A 750 -28.30 0.80 13.21
CA THR A 750 -29.20 0.57 12.06
C THR A 750 -28.45 0.75 10.74
N TRP A 751 -28.60 -0.19 9.80
CA TRP A 751 -27.95 -0.15 8.48
C TRP A 751 -28.91 0.20 7.37
N TRP A 752 -28.53 1.09 6.46
CA TRP A 752 -29.37 1.43 5.32
C TRP A 752 -28.59 1.13 4.04
N LEU A 753 -29.23 0.39 3.13
CA LEU A 753 -28.83 0.31 1.74
C LEU A 753 -29.73 1.26 0.96
N SER A 754 -29.12 2.11 0.15
CA SER A 754 -29.83 3.15 -0.59
C SER A 754 -29.59 3.00 -2.08
N HIS A 755 -30.70 2.84 -2.81
CA HIS A 755 -30.72 2.85 -4.26
C HIS A 755 -30.37 4.23 -4.75
N LEU A 756 -29.33 4.32 -5.55
CA LEU A 756 -28.97 5.51 -6.30
C LEU A 756 -29.00 5.12 -7.78
N ASN A 757 -30.17 5.25 -8.41
CA ASN A 757 -30.41 4.99 -9.83
C ASN A 757 -30.53 6.26 -10.66
N GLY A 758 -29.66 7.23 -10.41
CA GLY A 758 -29.67 8.47 -11.17
C GLY A 758 -30.77 9.47 -10.84
N ALA A 759 -31.74 9.13 -9.98
CA ALA A 759 -32.85 10.00 -9.64
C ALA A 759 -32.68 10.66 -8.25
N LEU A 760 -33.03 11.95 -8.14
CA LEU A 760 -33.06 12.69 -6.85
C LEU A 760 -34.07 12.22 -5.82
N GLY A 761 -34.86 11.25 -6.18
CA GLY A 761 -35.55 10.42 -5.22
C GLY A 761 -34.79 9.13 -5.18
N ALA A 762 -34.28 8.78 -4.01
CA ALA A 762 -34.01 7.39 -3.75
C ALA A 762 -35.32 6.64 -4.12
N ALA A 763 -35.19 5.65 -5.02
CA ALA A 763 -36.34 4.98 -5.62
C ALA A 763 -37.28 4.52 -4.51
N THR A 764 -38.59 4.44 -4.79
CA THR A 764 -39.56 3.88 -3.86
C THR A 764 -39.09 2.49 -3.39
N GLY A 765 -38.43 2.44 -2.23
CA GLY A 765 -37.57 1.33 -1.80
C GLY A 765 -36.49 1.77 -0.80
N SER A 766 -36.00 3.02 -0.91
CA SER A 766 -35.06 3.63 0.04
C SER A 766 -35.73 3.91 1.39
N GLY A 767 -35.46 3.05 2.35
CA GLY A 767 -35.76 3.23 3.75
C GLY A 767 -34.66 2.56 4.54
N GLY A 768 -34.68 2.70 5.86
CA GLY A 768 -33.88 1.80 6.65
C GLY A 768 -34.23 0.38 6.28
N ILE A 769 -33.32 -0.30 5.58
CA ILE A 769 -33.35 -1.73 5.56
C ILE A 769 -33.18 -2.09 7.03
N GLY A 770 -34.14 -2.82 7.60
CA GLY A 770 -34.12 -3.13 9.02
C GLY A 770 -33.01 -4.11 9.40
N MET A 771 -31.81 -4.00 8.81
CA MET A 771 -30.65 -4.78 9.21
C MET A 771 -30.23 -4.18 10.56
N THR A 772 -30.65 -4.89 11.60
CA THR A 772 -30.18 -4.90 13.00
C THR A 772 -29.97 -3.55 13.73
N VAL A 773 -30.36 -3.50 15.01
CA VAL A 773 -30.68 -2.24 15.74
C VAL A 773 -29.75 -1.91 16.91
N ASP A 774 -28.47 -2.29 16.84
CA ASP A 774 -27.45 -1.86 17.82
C ASP A 774 -26.02 -1.74 17.27
N THR A 775 -25.20 -0.93 17.94
CA THR A 775 -23.87 -0.51 17.49
C THR A 775 -22.80 -1.60 17.54
N ASN A 776 -23.18 -2.83 17.88
CA ASN A 776 -22.23 -3.94 17.89
C ASN A 776 -22.26 -4.69 16.55
N TRP A 777 -23.18 -4.40 15.63
CA TRP A 777 -23.25 -5.05 14.32
C TRP A 777 -22.25 -4.46 13.32
N VAL A 778 -21.27 -5.20 12.83
CA VAL A 778 -20.21 -4.78 11.88
C VAL A 778 -20.31 -5.50 10.52
N TYR A 779 -19.80 -4.87 9.45
CA TYR A 779 -19.67 -5.46 8.10
C TYR A 779 -18.39 -6.32 8.04
N GLN A 780 -18.37 -7.39 7.25
CA GLN A 780 -17.29 -8.40 7.22
C GLN A 780 -16.82 -8.69 5.80
#